data_AF-A0A2R4G1I1-F1
#
_entry.id   AF-A0A2R4G1I1-F1
#
_cell.length_a   1.000
_cell.length_b   1.000
_cell.length_c   1.000
_cell.angle_alpha   90.00
_cell.angle_beta   90.00
_cell.angle_gamma   90.00
#
_symmetry.space_group_name_H-M   'P 1'
#
loop_
_entity.id
_entity.type
_entity.pdbx_description
1 polymer ?
#
loop_
_entity_poly.entity_id
_entity_poly.type
_entity_poly.pdbx_seq_one_letter_code
_entity_poly.pdbx_strand_id
1 'polypeptide(L)'
;MPTMSENKKAGKADTFLSWTLGVLACLWVAWCCGIGPLYWFGTGLADFGWANVLYMAIAFVVSFAILWSLVRYGRGERVLPTYFSRRYVKLCQEVSGTPTTVLGIMLRHLSDAAHSRPGRAIHAVIVWIGRKLTRCTDCWWKLMLLFVIGWLWIPTTLLAAYGADIRSQIREFSWALNQWTGLKQPYIGFFSFVPMDIYPTAHYMWPANPTYLTDQHNIVLTVFYGAFAAVSRYFTDSNDAGIVALAALQWLFSAFCCAATANRFFNLPWRRLGVGTFDFSHPERHDCWNMRDFTHPEAGVVARPSRLRAGAKTRFVILLFFMVCPLAVFATISLTKSPLFAFAFVWWFGVWYELHMTHIKALPTINGKPMKLRKRSLAALFMSSCVMLISAKYAWYIILFAALLAIINDRKRWKTYVVALMLPTVLIHGGLVYLVNSGAVIGGDPIESRGIQLQQIARVAKYNPQGIPEDAAKKLAPVFNLDQMAESYFQQDADPVKSSGIQSKKVSYKWRTVTKDDMKDFNDAWWQIVKANPQIALDALFAECFGYFNVTDLPYVSMDYYVNNDYVQSDNEWIHLYNHQWRNQVAGFAKKWGQIPVLGWVTHGNLYVTLTLLIGAAEVVLRRWRSLSWHLPLLLLMGVMITAPANNFERHMLPIAFVFGFLCLEFWRESRAARLAAREASYVGTSTAGKRRIGGHRIDRQQSDKQDADERYLDGRQLDGRQLDGQEKES
;
A
#
# COMPACT_ATOMS: atom_id res chain seq x y z
N MET A 1 -12.12 -34.59 -2.64
CA MET A 1 -10.75 -35.18 -2.54
C MET A 1 -9.72 -34.06 -2.59
N PRO A 2 -8.69 -34.09 -1.72
CA PRO A 2 -8.52 -33.06 -0.70
C PRO A 2 -7.88 -31.78 -1.20
N THR A 3 -8.26 -30.68 -0.56
CA THR A 3 -7.49 -29.44 -0.45
C THR A 3 -6.07 -29.77 0.00
N MET A 4 -5.15 -29.89 -0.94
CA MET A 4 -3.72 -29.75 -0.63
C MET A 4 -3.44 -28.26 -0.33
N SER A 5 -3.88 -27.81 0.84
CA SER A 5 -2.90 -27.24 1.77
C SER A 5 -1.91 -28.37 2.04
N GLU A 6 -0.63 -28.07 2.06
CA GLU A 6 0.41 -29.01 2.44
C GLU A 6 0.12 -29.57 3.84
N ASN A 7 -0.67 -30.65 3.93
CA ASN A 7 -0.81 -31.49 5.10
C ASN A 7 0.28 -32.58 5.07
N LYS A 8 1.50 -32.22 4.67
CA LYS A 8 2.64 -32.84 5.36
C LYS A 8 2.58 -32.25 6.76
N LYS A 9 2.35 -33.07 7.80
CA LYS A 9 2.59 -32.65 9.19
C LYS A 9 3.94 -31.94 9.18
N ALA A 10 3.92 -30.63 9.40
CA ALA A 10 5.12 -29.82 9.40
C ALA A 10 6.12 -30.47 10.34
N GLY A 11 7.37 -30.63 9.92
CA GLY A 11 8.42 -30.94 10.88
C GLY A 11 8.42 -29.86 11.96
N LYS A 12 8.81 -30.23 13.20
CA LYS A 12 9.05 -29.23 14.26
C LYS A 12 9.99 -28.12 13.76
N ALA A 13 10.96 -28.47 12.93
CA ALA A 13 11.90 -27.56 12.27
C ALA A 13 11.21 -26.50 11.37
N ASP A 14 10.27 -26.89 10.50
CA ASP A 14 9.56 -25.95 9.61
C ASP A 14 8.73 -24.93 10.41
N THR A 15 8.12 -25.38 11.50
CA THR A 15 7.31 -24.52 12.38
C THR A 15 8.20 -23.57 13.16
N PHE A 16 9.35 -24.05 13.63
CA PHE A 16 10.36 -23.21 14.28
C PHE A 16 10.85 -22.12 13.32
N LEU A 17 11.23 -22.48 12.10
CA LEU A 17 11.73 -21.53 11.10
C LEU A 17 10.71 -20.44 10.75
N SER A 18 9.43 -20.78 10.57
CA SER A 18 8.41 -19.79 10.24
C SER A 18 8.15 -18.81 11.39
N TRP A 19 8.18 -19.29 12.64
CA TRP A 19 8.10 -18.42 13.82
C TRP A 19 9.36 -17.56 14.00
N THR A 20 10.55 -18.08 13.70
CA THR A 20 11.79 -17.28 13.73
C THR A 20 11.68 -16.08 12.80
N LEU A 21 11.20 -16.28 11.56
CA LEU A 21 10.96 -15.16 10.63
C LEU A 21 9.93 -14.16 11.16
N GLY A 22 8.85 -14.65 11.78
CA GLY A 22 7.85 -13.78 12.40
C GLY A 22 8.41 -12.95 13.57
N VAL A 23 9.22 -13.57 14.43
CA VAL A 23 9.90 -12.91 15.55
C VAL A 23 10.92 -11.89 15.04
N LEU A 24 11.69 -12.19 13.99
CA LEU A 24 12.63 -11.25 13.38
C LEU A 24 11.92 -10.00 12.85
N ALA A 25 10.74 -10.14 12.25
CA ALA A 25 9.94 -8.98 11.84
C ALA A 25 9.50 -8.12 13.04
N CYS A 26 9.09 -8.74 14.15
CA CYS A 26 8.76 -8.01 15.39
C CYS A 26 10.00 -7.34 16.01
N LEU A 27 11.15 -8.02 16.00
CA LEU A 27 12.42 -7.46 16.49
C LEU A 27 12.89 -6.29 15.64
N TRP A 28 12.71 -6.34 14.32
CA TRP A 28 13.00 -5.22 13.43
C TRP A 28 12.17 -3.98 13.77
N VAL A 29 10.86 -4.13 13.90
CA VAL A 29 9.96 -3.04 14.33
C VAL A 29 10.34 -2.52 15.71
N ALA A 30 10.61 -3.42 16.65
CA ALA A 30 11.03 -3.07 18.00
C ALA A 30 12.35 -2.30 18.03
N TRP A 31 13.32 -2.72 17.22
CA TRP A 31 14.61 -2.06 17.05
C TRP A 31 14.43 -0.63 16.53
N CYS A 32 13.66 -0.45 15.45
CA CYS A 32 13.38 0.87 14.88
C CYS A 32 12.69 1.82 15.88
N CYS A 33 11.76 1.31 16.70
CA CYS A 33 11.15 2.08 17.79
C CYS A 33 12.14 2.38 18.93
N GLY A 34 13.02 1.44 19.26
CA GLY A 34 14.02 1.58 20.33
C GLY A 34 15.10 2.58 20.02
N ILE A 35 15.59 2.61 18.77
CA ILE A 35 16.64 3.54 18.32
C ILE A 35 16.09 4.92 17.91
N GLY A 36 14.79 5.03 17.63
CA GLY A 36 14.16 6.28 17.21
C GLY A 36 14.52 7.49 18.08
N PRO A 37 14.39 7.41 19.42
CA PRO A 37 14.79 8.48 20.31
C PRO A 37 16.23 8.98 20.12
N LEU A 38 17.18 8.12 19.79
CA LEU A 38 18.58 8.52 19.57
C LEU A 38 18.72 9.43 18.35
N TYR A 39 17.98 9.13 17.28
CA TYR A 39 18.04 9.91 16.05
C TYR A 39 17.17 11.17 16.09
N TRP A 40 16.15 11.22 16.97
CA TRP A 40 15.41 12.47 17.23
C TRP A 40 16.30 13.54 17.86
N PHE A 41 17.26 13.13 18.69
CA PHE A 41 18.19 14.04 19.38
C PHE A 41 19.60 14.08 18.77
N GLY A 42 19.87 13.31 17.72
CA GLY A 42 21.14 13.35 16.98
C GLY A 42 22.33 12.67 17.68
N THR A 43 22.10 11.82 18.68
CA THR A 43 23.13 11.22 19.54
C THR A 43 23.74 9.93 18.98
N GLY A 44 23.02 9.18 18.13
CA GLY A 44 23.52 7.93 17.51
C GLY A 44 23.53 6.72 18.45
N LEU A 45 24.01 5.56 17.98
CA LEU A 45 23.97 4.29 18.72
C LEU A 45 24.94 4.23 19.91
N ALA A 46 25.94 5.11 19.97
CA ALA A 46 26.87 5.17 21.10
C ALA A 46 26.15 5.42 22.44
N ASP A 47 25.05 6.18 22.38
CA ASP A 47 24.26 6.58 23.55
C ASP A 47 23.06 5.64 23.80
N PHE A 48 23.07 4.43 23.22
CA PHE A 48 22.01 3.45 23.44
C PHE A 48 21.96 3.02 24.91
N GLY A 49 20.87 3.38 25.60
CA GLY A 49 20.72 3.16 27.04
C GLY A 49 19.48 2.34 27.42
N TRP A 50 19.22 2.25 28.74
CA TRP A 50 18.09 1.51 29.30
C TRP A 50 16.72 2.02 28.87
N ALA A 51 16.59 3.33 28.60
CA ALA A 51 15.35 3.89 28.04
C ALA A 51 15.05 3.30 26.66
N ASN A 52 16.06 3.18 25.79
CA ASN A 52 15.93 2.56 24.47
C ASN A 52 15.55 1.08 24.57
N VAL A 53 16.14 0.35 25.53
CA VAL A 53 15.75 -1.03 25.86
C VAL A 53 14.28 -1.11 26.25
N LEU A 54 13.77 -0.16 27.04
CA LEU A 54 12.36 -0.12 27.43
C LEU A 54 11.44 0.14 26.22
N TYR A 55 11.76 1.11 25.37
CA TYR A 55 11.03 1.35 24.12
C TYR A 55 11.00 0.12 23.22
N MET A 56 12.15 -0.52 23.04
CA MET A 56 12.28 -1.76 22.27
C MET A 56 11.45 -2.89 22.87
N ALA A 57 11.50 -3.09 24.19
CA ALA A 57 10.74 -4.14 24.87
C ALA A 57 9.22 -3.94 24.73
N ILE A 58 8.74 -2.71 24.94
CA ILE A 58 7.32 -2.36 24.77
C ILE A 58 6.89 -2.60 23.31
N ALA A 59 7.66 -2.08 22.34
CA ALA A 59 7.36 -2.25 20.92
C ALA A 59 7.38 -3.73 20.49
N PHE A 60 8.30 -4.53 21.03
CA PHE A 60 8.34 -5.98 20.80
C PHE A 60 7.09 -6.66 21.35
N VAL A 61 6.70 -6.38 22.61
CA VAL A 61 5.50 -6.98 23.22
C VAL A 61 4.25 -6.63 22.41
N VAL A 62 4.09 -5.37 22.00
CA VAL A 62 2.94 -4.92 21.21
C VAL A 62 2.93 -5.57 19.82
N SER A 63 4.04 -5.50 19.07
CA SER A 63 4.12 -6.07 17.73
C SER A 63 3.97 -7.60 17.72
N PHE A 64 4.56 -8.29 18.70
CA PHE A 64 4.40 -9.73 18.87
C PHE A 64 2.97 -10.11 19.27
N ALA A 65 2.31 -9.33 20.14
CA ALA A 65 0.91 -9.54 20.48
C ALA A 65 -0.01 -9.40 19.26
N ILE A 66 0.26 -8.43 18.37
CA ILE A 66 -0.45 -8.27 17.09
C ILE A 66 -0.21 -9.48 16.18
N LEU A 67 1.06 -9.85 15.95
CA LEU A 67 1.43 -11.02 15.15
C LEU A 67 0.74 -12.28 15.66
N TRP A 68 0.85 -12.55 16.95
CA TRP A 68 0.23 -13.70 17.60
C TRP A 68 -1.29 -13.69 17.43
N SER A 69 -1.94 -12.53 17.61
CA SER A 69 -3.38 -12.37 17.41
C SER A 69 -3.80 -12.67 15.96
N LEU A 70 -3.04 -12.17 14.98
CA LEU A 70 -3.26 -12.43 13.55
C LEU A 70 -3.11 -13.92 13.24
N VAL A 71 -2.09 -14.59 13.77
CA VAL A 71 -1.85 -16.03 13.57
C VAL A 71 -2.96 -16.86 14.21
N ARG A 72 -3.38 -16.55 15.44
CA ARG A 72 -4.51 -17.24 16.09
C ARG A 72 -5.79 -17.08 15.29
N TYR A 73 -6.09 -15.85 14.87
CA TYR A 73 -7.23 -15.58 14.01
C TYR A 73 -7.16 -16.36 12.69
N GLY A 74 -5.98 -16.43 12.07
CA GLY A 74 -5.70 -17.14 10.83
C GLY A 74 -5.85 -18.66 10.93
N ARG A 75 -5.54 -19.24 12.08
CA ARG A 75 -5.77 -20.67 12.41
C ARG A 75 -7.21 -20.98 12.80
N GLY A 76 -8.02 -19.95 13.02
CA GLY A 76 -9.37 -20.11 13.53
C GLY A 76 -9.47 -20.32 15.03
N GLU A 77 -8.36 -20.10 15.74
CA GLU A 77 -8.32 -20.08 17.19
C GLU A 77 -8.95 -18.78 17.72
N ARG A 78 -9.29 -18.79 19.02
CA ARG A 78 -9.76 -17.59 19.70
C ARG A 78 -8.57 -16.65 19.92
N VAL A 79 -8.73 -15.39 19.51
CA VAL A 79 -7.73 -14.34 19.71
C VAL A 79 -7.64 -13.95 21.19
N LEU A 80 -8.80 -13.80 21.84
CA LEU A 80 -8.87 -13.50 23.27
C LEU A 80 -8.65 -14.76 24.11
N PRO A 81 -7.87 -14.68 25.21
CA PRO A 81 -7.73 -15.77 26.16
C PRO A 81 -9.09 -16.32 26.63
N THR A 82 -9.14 -17.62 26.94
CA THR A 82 -10.36 -18.30 27.41
C THR A 82 -11.00 -17.59 28.59
N TYR A 83 -10.21 -17.01 29.50
CA TYR A 83 -10.69 -16.18 30.60
C TYR A 83 -11.53 -14.99 30.12
N PHE A 84 -11.05 -14.17 29.19
CA PHE A 84 -11.81 -13.03 28.66
C PHE A 84 -13.01 -13.48 27.83
N SER A 85 -12.92 -14.62 27.13
CA SER A 85 -14.08 -15.18 26.42
C SER A 85 -15.16 -15.69 27.37
N ARG A 86 -14.76 -16.35 28.47
CA ARG A 86 -15.68 -16.81 29.52
C ARG A 86 -16.25 -15.63 30.26
N ARG A 87 -15.45 -14.59 30.52
CA ARG A 87 -15.92 -13.34 31.12
C ARG A 87 -16.89 -12.64 30.18
N TYR A 88 -16.61 -12.55 28.89
CA TYR A 88 -17.53 -12.00 27.88
C TYR A 88 -18.83 -12.81 27.79
N VAL A 89 -18.76 -14.14 27.72
CA VAL A 89 -19.94 -15.01 27.71
C VAL A 89 -20.72 -14.88 29.02
N LYS A 90 -20.04 -14.83 30.17
CA LYS A 90 -20.65 -14.60 31.49
C LYS A 90 -21.27 -13.21 31.56
N LEU A 91 -20.65 -12.20 30.96
CA LEU A 91 -21.19 -10.84 30.84
C LEU A 91 -22.43 -10.83 29.94
N CYS A 92 -22.41 -11.53 28.81
CA CYS A 92 -23.57 -11.69 27.93
C CYS A 92 -24.71 -12.45 28.63
N GLN A 93 -24.37 -13.49 29.41
CA GLN A 93 -25.32 -14.23 30.23
C GLN A 93 -25.89 -13.37 31.36
N GLU A 94 -25.06 -12.56 32.03
CA GLU A 94 -25.48 -11.57 33.05
C GLU A 94 -26.36 -10.46 32.44
N VAL A 95 -26.08 -10.04 31.20
CA VAL A 95 -26.88 -9.07 30.44
C VAL A 95 -28.24 -9.67 30.04
N SER A 96 -28.30 -10.95 29.67
CA SER A 96 -29.56 -11.66 29.37
C SER A 96 -30.33 -12.11 30.62
N GLY A 97 -29.66 -12.25 31.76
CA GLY A 97 -30.18 -12.73 33.04
C GLY A 97 -30.31 -11.62 34.09
N THR A 98 -30.12 -11.91 35.38
CA THR A 98 -30.06 -10.91 36.46
C THR A 98 -28.62 -10.43 36.67
N PRO A 99 -28.25 -9.19 36.28
CA PRO A 99 -26.88 -8.72 36.39
C PRO A 99 -26.50 -8.49 37.85
N THR A 100 -25.42 -9.12 38.30
CA THR A 100 -24.89 -8.98 39.66
C THR A 100 -23.73 -7.98 39.76
N THR A 101 -23.29 -7.41 38.64
CA THR A 101 -22.13 -6.50 38.55
C THR A 101 -22.53 -5.14 37.96
N VAL A 102 -21.87 -4.04 38.38
CA VAL A 102 -22.15 -2.68 37.87
C VAL A 102 -22.00 -2.60 36.34
N LEU A 103 -20.96 -3.24 35.79
CA LEU A 103 -20.75 -3.33 34.35
C LEU A 103 -21.87 -4.14 33.64
N GLY A 104 -22.32 -5.24 34.25
CA GLY A 104 -23.46 -6.02 33.76
C GLY A 104 -24.77 -5.24 33.77
N ILE A 105 -25.02 -4.42 34.80
CA ILE A 105 -26.17 -3.52 34.89
C ILE A 105 -26.11 -2.46 33.79
N MET A 106 -24.97 -1.78 33.59
CA MET A 106 -24.79 -0.80 32.53
C MET A 106 -24.96 -1.42 31.13
N LEU A 107 -24.38 -2.59 30.89
CA LEU A 107 -24.51 -3.29 29.60
C LEU A 107 -25.92 -3.83 29.38
N ARG A 108 -26.63 -4.23 30.44
CA ARG A 108 -28.05 -4.58 30.34
C ARG A 108 -28.88 -3.36 30.00
N HIS A 109 -28.65 -2.21 30.63
CA HIS A 109 -29.31 -0.97 30.23
C HIS A 109 -29.00 -0.58 28.79
N LEU A 110 -27.75 -0.76 28.32
CA LEU A 110 -27.40 -0.53 26.91
C LEU A 110 -28.06 -1.56 25.97
N SER A 111 -28.15 -2.82 26.37
CA SER A 111 -28.84 -3.87 25.63
C SER A 111 -30.34 -3.60 25.56
N ASP A 112 -30.98 -3.30 26.69
CA ASP A 112 -32.40 -2.94 26.79
C ASP A 112 -32.67 -1.63 26.03
N ALA A 113 -31.75 -0.66 26.08
CA ALA A 113 -31.81 0.55 25.26
C ALA A 113 -31.67 0.23 23.76
N ALA A 114 -30.82 -0.72 23.38
CA ALA A 114 -30.69 -1.18 21.99
C ALA A 114 -31.93 -1.98 21.51
N HIS A 115 -32.60 -2.70 22.43
CA HIS A 115 -33.83 -3.44 22.15
C HIS A 115 -35.11 -2.62 22.36
N SER A 116 -35.02 -1.41 22.93
CA SER A 116 -36.12 -0.47 23.06
C SER A 116 -36.63 0.00 21.69
N ARG A 117 -37.81 0.63 21.64
CA ARG A 117 -38.34 1.22 20.40
C ARG A 117 -37.32 2.15 19.69
N PRO A 118 -36.65 3.11 20.38
CA PRO A 118 -35.62 3.92 19.74
C PRO A 118 -34.37 3.11 19.36
N GLY A 119 -33.94 2.14 20.16
CA GLY A 119 -32.80 1.27 19.82
C GLY A 119 -33.03 0.44 18.57
N ARG A 120 -34.23 -0.14 18.41
CA ARG A 120 -34.62 -0.85 17.20
C ARG A 120 -34.73 0.06 15.99
N ALA A 121 -35.21 1.30 16.17
CA ALA A 121 -35.20 2.31 15.12
C ALA A 121 -33.77 2.65 14.68
N ILE A 122 -32.84 2.87 15.62
CA ILE A 122 -31.42 3.10 15.33
C ILE A 122 -30.81 1.89 14.61
N HIS A 123 -31.07 0.67 15.06
CA HIS A 123 -30.59 -0.54 14.39
C HIS A 123 -31.15 -0.67 12.98
N ALA A 124 -32.44 -0.41 12.77
CA ALA A 124 -33.07 -0.39 11.45
C ALA A 124 -32.42 0.66 10.54
N VAL A 125 -32.11 1.86 11.07
CA VAL A 125 -31.36 2.91 10.36
C VAL A 125 -29.95 2.42 10.00
N ILE A 126 -29.20 1.81 10.91
CA ILE A 126 -27.86 1.27 10.63
C ILE A 126 -27.91 0.21 9.52
N VAL A 127 -28.87 -0.71 9.57
CA VAL A 127 -29.07 -1.74 8.53
C VAL A 127 -29.47 -1.09 7.21
N TRP A 128 -30.35 -0.09 7.22
CA TRP A 128 -30.77 0.65 6.03
C TRP A 128 -29.59 1.41 5.40
N ILE A 129 -28.80 2.14 6.20
CA ILE A 129 -27.57 2.81 5.76
C ILE A 129 -26.60 1.79 5.18
N GLY A 130 -26.40 0.66 5.86
CA GLY A 130 -25.52 -0.41 5.37
C GLY A 130 -25.95 -0.98 4.02
N ARG A 131 -27.26 -1.19 3.82
CA ARG A 131 -27.83 -1.62 2.53
C ARG A 131 -27.66 -0.55 1.46
N LYS A 132 -27.91 0.73 1.78
CA LYS A 132 -27.72 1.85 0.86
C LYS A 132 -26.26 2.01 0.46
N LEU A 133 -25.33 2.02 1.41
CA LEU A 133 -23.88 2.04 1.15
C LEU A 133 -23.47 0.91 0.21
N THR A 134 -23.93 -0.32 0.48
CA THR A 134 -23.64 -1.47 -0.38
C THR A 134 -24.17 -1.27 -1.80
N ARG A 135 -25.40 -0.75 -1.96
CA ARG A 135 -25.99 -0.43 -3.28
C ARG A 135 -25.26 0.72 -4.00
N CYS A 136 -24.76 1.71 -3.27
CA CYS A 136 -23.97 2.81 -3.82
C CYS A 136 -22.54 2.39 -4.21
N THR A 137 -22.13 1.17 -3.85
CA THR A 137 -20.75 0.67 -4.05
C THR A 137 -20.73 -0.71 -4.72
N ASP A 138 -21.85 -1.14 -5.32
CA ASP A 138 -22.04 -2.50 -5.87
C ASP A 138 -21.42 -2.70 -7.26
N CYS A 139 -20.97 -1.63 -7.91
CA CYS A 139 -20.35 -1.67 -9.22
C CYS A 139 -19.26 -0.60 -9.39
N TRP A 140 -18.45 -0.77 -10.43
CA TRP A 140 -17.30 0.08 -10.68
C TRP A 140 -17.66 1.56 -10.95
N TRP A 141 -18.68 1.84 -11.78
CA TRP A 141 -19.00 3.22 -12.14
C TRP A 141 -19.56 4.02 -10.96
N LYS A 142 -20.31 3.39 -10.05
CA LYS A 142 -20.79 4.05 -8.82
C LYS A 142 -19.65 4.35 -7.86
N LEU A 143 -18.68 3.43 -7.75
CA LEU A 143 -17.46 3.67 -7.00
C LEU A 143 -16.65 4.82 -7.62
N MET A 144 -16.54 4.88 -8.95
CA MET A 144 -15.91 5.99 -9.66
C MET A 144 -16.60 7.31 -9.34
N LEU A 145 -17.93 7.37 -9.45
CA LEU A 145 -18.72 8.55 -9.12
C LEU A 145 -18.51 8.97 -7.65
N LEU A 146 -18.48 8.01 -6.74
CA LEU A 146 -18.23 8.27 -5.31
C LEU A 146 -16.85 8.89 -5.09
N PHE A 147 -15.79 8.39 -5.73
CA PHE A 147 -14.45 8.98 -5.63
C PHE A 147 -14.36 10.35 -6.30
N VAL A 148 -14.92 10.51 -7.49
CA VAL A 148 -14.96 11.79 -8.20
C VAL A 148 -15.69 12.84 -7.34
N ILE A 149 -16.91 12.57 -6.89
CA ILE A 149 -17.66 13.53 -6.08
C ILE A 149 -16.97 13.77 -4.73
N GLY A 150 -16.54 12.72 -4.04
CA GLY A 150 -15.93 12.82 -2.72
C GLY A 150 -14.61 13.59 -2.71
N TRP A 151 -13.86 13.55 -3.81
CA TRP A 151 -12.61 14.29 -3.96
C TRP A 151 -12.75 15.57 -4.78
N LEU A 152 -13.91 15.90 -5.34
CA LEU A 152 -14.08 17.04 -6.25
C LEU A 152 -13.59 18.36 -5.64
N TRP A 153 -13.73 18.52 -4.34
CA TRP A 153 -13.26 19.70 -3.62
C TRP A 153 -11.74 19.91 -3.71
N ILE A 154 -10.95 18.85 -3.92
CA ILE A 154 -9.49 18.94 -4.00
C ILE A 154 -9.03 19.68 -5.27
N PRO A 155 -9.31 19.18 -6.49
CA PRO A 155 -8.90 19.89 -7.71
C PRO A 155 -9.65 21.20 -7.88
N THR A 156 -10.82 21.42 -7.26
CA THR A 156 -11.51 22.71 -7.37
C THR A 156 -11.00 23.75 -6.37
N THR A 157 -10.63 23.39 -5.15
CA THR A 157 -10.19 24.38 -4.15
C THR A 157 -8.67 24.54 -4.09
N LEU A 158 -7.90 23.50 -4.42
CA LEU A 158 -6.43 23.51 -4.39
C LEU A 158 -5.81 23.55 -5.79
N LEU A 159 -6.54 23.19 -6.86
CA LEU A 159 -6.08 23.13 -8.25
C LEU A 159 -4.97 22.11 -8.54
N ALA A 160 -3.80 22.25 -7.92
CA ALA A 160 -2.63 21.41 -8.12
C ALA A 160 -1.76 21.30 -6.85
N ALA A 161 -0.99 20.21 -6.75
CA ALA A 161 0.03 20.01 -5.72
C ALA A 161 1.30 19.48 -6.39
N TYR A 162 2.46 20.08 -6.12
CA TYR A 162 3.73 19.67 -6.74
C TYR A 162 4.92 20.23 -5.98
N GLY A 163 6.12 19.77 -6.33
CA GLY A 163 7.38 20.27 -5.79
C GLY A 163 8.40 20.54 -6.91
N ALA A 164 9.68 20.59 -6.57
CA ALA A 164 10.77 20.93 -7.48
C ALA A 164 10.84 20.07 -8.77
N ASP A 165 10.36 18.81 -8.72
CA ASP A 165 10.41 17.86 -9.82
C ASP A 165 9.70 18.40 -11.08
N ILE A 166 8.45 18.87 -10.97
CA ILE A 166 7.67 19.31 -12.13
C ILE A 166 8.33 20.51 -12.84
N ARG A 167 8.88 21.44 -12.07
CA ARG A 167 9.56 22.63 -12.60
C ARG A 167 10.79 22.24 -13.39
N SER A 168 11.54 21.26 -12.88
CA SER A 168 12.75 20.75 -13.51
C SER A 168 12.41 20.05 -14.83
N GLN A 169 11.39 19.20 -14.82
CA GLN A 169 10.90 18.50 -16.02
C GLN A 169 10.36 19.46 -17.10
N ILE A 170 9.59 20.48 -16.71
CA ILE A 170 9.09 21.50 -17.64
C ILE A 170 10.26 22.29 -18.27
N ARG A 171 11.24 22.67 -17.46
CA ARG A 171 12.41 23.40 -17.94
C ARG A 171 13.24 22.54 -18.88
N GLU A 172 13.53 21.29 -18.52
CA GLU A 172 14.26 20.33 -19.34
C GLU A 172 13.61 20.16 -20.72
N PHE A 173 12.30 19.88 -20.75
CA PHE A 173 11.57 19.76 -22.00
C PHE A 173 11.55 21.07 -22.81
N SER A 174 11.46 22.23 -22.15
CA SER A 174 11.49 23.53 -22.85
C SER A 174 12.81 23.75 -23.59
N TRP A 175 13.93 23.34 -23.00
CA TRP A 175 15.23 23.42 -23.66
C TRP A 175 15.36 22.43 -24.81
N ALA A 176 14.89 21.19 -24.63
CA ALA A 176 14.81 20.22 -25.72
C ALA A 176 13.95 20.73 -26.89
N LEU A 177 12.79 21.32 -26.59
CA LEU A 177 11.90 21.90 -27.59
C LEU A 177 12.56 23.07 -28.31
N ASN A 178 13.22 23.99 -27.59
CA ASN A 178 13.96 25.10 -28.17
C ASN A 178 15.03 24.60 -29.14
N GLN A 179 15.80 23.58 -28.74
CA GLN A 179 16.79 22.93 -29.59
C GLN A 179 16.16 22.34 -30.86
N TRP A 180 15.03 21.63 -30.75
CA TRP A 180 14.32 21.06 -31.89
C TRP A 180 13.76 22.13 -32.83
N THR A 181 13.43 23.31 -32.32
CA THR A 181 13.00 24.48 -33.13
C THR A 181 14.17 25.29 -33.71
N GLY A 182 15.41 24.86 -33.51
CA GLY A 182 16.60 25.47 -34.13
C GLY A 182 17.28 26.57 -33.30
N LEU A 183 16.88 26.79 -32.04
CA LEU A 183 17.58 27.72 -31.16
C LEU A 183 18.93 27.15 -30.74
N LYS A 184 20.01 27.86 -31.06
CA LYS A 184 21.37 27.49 -30.63
C LYS A 184 21.56 27.88 -29.17
N GLN A 185 21.59 26.88 -28.30
CA GLN A 185 21.82 27.05 -26.87
C GLN A 185 23.19 26.49 -26.46
N PRO A 186 23.88 27.09 -25.49
CA PRO A 186 25.17 26.59 -25.02
C PRO A 186 24.99 25.22 -24.37
N TYR A 187 25.75 24.23 -24.85
CA TYR A 187 25.70 22.86 -24.33
C TYR A 187 26.54 22.71 -23.06
N ILE A 188 27.72 23.35 -23.01
CA ILE A 188 28.63 23.41 -21.86
C ILE A 188 29.05 24.88 -21.69
N GLY A 189 29.01 25.43 -20.47
CA GLY A 189 29.50 26.79 -20.22
C GLY A 189 29.77 27.08 -18.76
N PHE A 190 30.82 27.86 -18.48
CA PHE A 190 31.23 28.23 -17.13
C PHE A 190 30.19 29.11 -16.39
N PHE A 191 29.41 29.91 -17.14
CA PHE A 191 28.38 30.84 -16.63
C PHE A 191 26.94 30.53 -17.08
N SER A 192 26.72 29.54 -17.96
CA SER A 192 25.39 29.19 -18.46
C SER A 192 24.85 27.99 -17.70
N PHE A 193 23.90 28.20 -16.78
CA PHE A 193 23.20 27.12 -16.09
C PHE A 193 22.27 26.38 -17.06
N VAL A 194 22.83 25.40 -17.77
CA VAL A 194 22.06 24.45 -18.57
C VAL A 194 21.17 23.64 -17.61
N PRO A 195 19.96 23.18 -17.97
CA PRO A 195 19.12 22.37 -17.08
C PRO A 195 19.84 21.18 -16.44
N MET A 196 20.82 20.60 -17.15
CA MET A 196 21.70 19.56 -16.66
C MET A 196 22.52 20.02 -15.46
N ASP A 197 22.97 21.26 -15.38
CA ASP A 197 23.74 21.78 -14.23
C ASP A 197 22.87 21.96 -12.97
N ILE A 198 21.54 21.93 -13.11
CA ILE A 198 20.60 22.05 -11.99
C ILE A 198 20.35 20.72 -11.25
N TYR A 199 20.54 19.60 -11.95
CA TYR A 199 20.66 18.26 -11.38
C TYR A 199 21.81 17.55 -12.10
N PRO A 200 23.07 17.82 -11.72
CA PRO A 200 24.18 17.48 -12.57
C PRO A 200 24.40 16.00 -12.61
N THR A 201 24.05 15.51 -13.78
CA THR A 201 24.62 14.33 -14.37
C THR A 201 26.06 14.63 -14.71
N ALA A 202 26.99 13.79 -14.27
CA ALA A 202 28.40 14.00 -14.53
C ALA A 202 28.70 14.20 -16.03
N HIS A 203 29.59 15.14 -16.35
CA HIS A 203 29.90 15.51 -17.73
C HIS A 203 30.39 14.33 -18.59
N TYR A 204 31.05 13.33 -17.97
CA TYR A 204 31.51 12.15 -18.70
C TYR A 204 30.36 11.29 -19.26
N MET A 205 29.13 11.47 -18.79
CA MET A 205 27.94 10.76 -19.27
C MET A 205 27.27 11.45 -20.46
N TRP A 206 27.70 12.67 -20.80
CA TRP A 206 27.05 13.46 -21.83
C TRP A 206 27.42 12.90 -23.22
N PRO A 207 26.44 12.75 -24.12
CA PRO A 207 26.71 12.31 -25.48
C PRO A 207 27.50 13.38 -26.26
N ALA A 208 28.23 12.93 -27.28
CA ALA A 208 29.00 13.80 -28.17
C ALA A 208 28.11 14.80 -28.93
N ASN A 209 26.88 14.39 -29.28
CA ASN A 209 25.88 15.25 -29.87
C ASN A 209 25.04 15.90 -28.77
N PRO A 210 24.85 17.23 -28.77
CA PRO A 210 24.05 17.90 -27.76
C PRO A 210 22.62 17.38 -27.66
N THR A 211 22.19 17.01 -26.45
CA THR A 211 20.77 16.73 -26.13
C THR A 211 20.43 17.29 -24.76
N TYR A 212 19.22 17.85 -24.62
CA TYR A 212 18.72 18.37 -23.36
C TYR A 212 17.72 17.44 -22.66
N LEU A 213 17.52 16.24 -23.19
CA LEU A 213 16.68 15.23 -22.57
C LEU A 213 17.54 14.28 -21.75
N THR A 214 17.17 14.11 -20.49
CA THR A 214 17.78 13.22 -19.52
C THR A 214 16.75 12.24 -19.01
N ASP A 215 17.21 11.08 -18.58
CA ASP A 215 16.42 10.19 -17.73
C ASP A 215 16.75 10.43 -16.25
N GLN A 216 17.00 11.68 -15.82
CA GLN A 216 17.16 11.98 -14.38
C GLN A 216 15.80 11.80 -13.67
N HIS A 217 14.79 12.48 -14.19
CA HIS A 217 13.38 12.10 -14.04
C HIS A 217 12.99 11.18 -15.20
N ASN A 218 11.92 10.39 -15.05
CA ASN A 218 11.54 9.47 -16.13
C ASN A 218 11.24 10.26 -17.41
N ILE A 219 11.95 9.95 -18.49
CA ILE A 219 11.88 10.71 -19.74
C ILE A 219 10.45 10.86 -20.30
N VAL A 220 9.61 9.82 -20.15
CA VAL A 220 8.24 9.84 -20.65
C VAL A 220 7.42 10.88 -19.87
N LEU A 221 7.58 10.94 -18.55
CA LEU A 221 6.92 11.96 -17.74
C LEU A 221 7.46 13.35 -18.03
N THR A 222 8.76 13.50 -18.23
CA THR A 222 9.38 14.79 -18.57
C THR A 222 8.79 15.35 -19.86
N VAL A 223 8.72 14.53 -20.92
CA VAL A 223 8.11 14.91 -22.20
C VAL A 223 6.62 15.19 -22.03
N PHE A 224 5.88 14.34 -21.31
CA PHE A 224 4.44 14.50 -21.13
C PHE A 224 4.07 15.77 -20.36
N TYR A 225 4.72 16.02 -19.22
CA TYR A 225 4.48 17.20 -18.40
C TYR A 225 4.96 18.48 -19.08
N GLY A 226 6.15 18.43 -19.69
CA GLY A 226 6.69 19.54 -20.47
C GLY A 226 5.80 19.92 -21.65
N ALA A 227 5.22 18.94 -22.36
CA ALA A 227 4.33 19.19 -23.47
C ALA A 227 3.04 19.90 -23.04
N PHE A 228 2.40 19.46 -21.95
CA PHE A 228 1.22 20.15 -21.40
C PHE A 228 1.53 21.60 -20.98
N ALA A 229 2.68 21.81 -20.35
CA ALA A 229 3.14 23.15 -19.97
C ALA A 229 3.48 24.03 -21.19
N ALA A 230 4.07 23.46 -22.25
CA ALA A 230 4.32 24.16 -23.50
C ALA A 230 3.03 24.56 -24.22
N VAL A 231 2.05 23.67 -24.30
CA VAL A 231 0.72 23.97 -24.84
C VAL A 231 0.03 25.06 -24.01
N SER A 232 0.10 24.97 -22.69
CA SER A 232 -0.43 26.00 -21.78
C SER A 232 0.19 27.36 -22.06
N ARG A 233 1.53 27.43 -22.15
CA ARG A 233 2.25 28.68 -22.47
C ARG A 233 1.83 29.25 -23.82
N TYR A 234 1.65 28.40 -24.84
CA TYR A 234 1.22 28.86 -26.15
C TYR A 234 -0.15 29.57 -26.12
N PHE A 235 -1.08 29.12 -25.27
CA PHE A 235 -2.42 29.70 -25.19
C PHE A 235 -2.62 30.77 -24.12
N THR A 236 -1.80 30.76 -23.06
CA THR A 236 -2.04 31.56 -21.85
C THR A 236 -0.81 32.35 -21.37
N ASP A 237 0.31 32.26 -22.08
CA ASP A 237 1.63 32.77 -21.66
C ASP A 237 2.13 32.23 -20.30
N SER A 238 1.45 31.22 -19.74
CA SER A 238 1.74 30.63 -18.43
C SER A 238 1.76 29.10 -18.49
N ASN A 239 2.55 28.46 -17.61
CA ASN A 239 2.55 27.00 -17.43
C ASN A 239 1.37 26.49 -16.59
N ASP A 240 0.74 27.39 -15.82
CA ASP A 240 -0.14 27.04 -14.71
C ASP A 240 -1.39 26.27 -15.17
N ALA A 241 -2.04 26.67 -16.27
CA ALA A 241 -3.23 25.97 -16.78
C ALA A 241 -2.90 24.53 -17.20
N GLY A 242 -1.72 24.30 -17.77
CA GLY A 242 -1.19 22.97 -18.10
C GLY A 242 -0.94 22.12 -16.85
N ILE A 243 -0.38 22.72 -15.80
CA ILE A 243 -0.18 22.07 -14.49
C ILE A 243 -1.52 21.69 -13.87
N VAL A 244 -2.50 22.59 -13.87
CA VAL A 244 -3.85 22.30 -13.35
C VAL A 244 -4.55 21.20 -14.16
N ALA A 245 -4.40 21.21 -15.49
CA ALA A 245 -4.93 20.14 -16.34
C ALA A 245 -4.29 18.77 -16.02
N LEU A 246 -2.97 18.73 -15.84
CA LEU A 246 -2.27 17.52 -15.41
C LEU A 246 -2.75 17.02 -14.04
N ALA A 247 -2.95 17.93 -13.08
CA ALA A 247 -3.46 17.60 -11.76
C ALA A 247 -4.89 17.04 -11.82
N ALA A 248 -5.75 17.60 -12.67
CA ALA A 248 -7.09 17.07 -12.92
C ALA A 248 -7.06 15.67 -13.57
N LEU A 249 -6.15 15.42 -14.52
CA LEU A 249 -5.95 14.09 -15.12
C LEU A 249 -5.46 13.07 -14.09
N GLN A 250 -4.51 13.45 -13.23
CA GLN A 250 -4.04 12.62 -12.11
C GLN A 250 -5.18 12.29 -11.15
N TRP A 251 -6.05 13.26 -10.85
CA TRP A 251 -7.22 13.05 -10.00
C TRP A 251 -8.21 12.07 -10.61
N LEU A 252 -8.55 12.22 -11.90
CA LEU A 252 -9.41 11.26 -12.61
C LEU A 252 -8.78 9.86 -12.66
N PHE A 253 -7.48 9.78 -12.91
CA PHE A 253 -6.75 8.52 -12.91
C PHE A 253 -6.76 7.86 -11.52
N SER A 254 -6.55 8.64 -10.45
CA SER A 254 -6.58 8.15 -9.07
C SER A 254 -7.95 7.58 -8.70
N ALA A 255 -9.04 8.26 -9.08
CA ALA A 255 -10.41 7.82 -8.86
C ALA A 255 -10.69 6.52 -9.64
N PHE A 256 -10.22 6.43 -10.89
CA PHE A 256 -10.32 5.24 -11.71
C PHE A 256 -9.61 4.04 -11.06
N CYS A 257 -8.36 4.20 -10.64
CA CYS A 257 -7.55 3.15 -10.01
C CYS A 257 -8.19 2.64 -8.72
N CYS A 258 -8.60 3.56 -7.83
CA CYS A 258 -9.23 3.21 -6.57
C CYS A 258 -10.59 2.54 -6.78
N ALA A 259 -11.43 3.06 -7.68
CA ALA A 259 -12.71 2.45 -8.03
C ALA A 259 -12.53 1.06 -8.65
N ALA A 260 -11.56 0.91 -9.55
CA ALA A 260 -11.26 -0.35 -10.22
C ALA A 260 -10.88 -1.41 -9.20
N THR A 261 -9.97 -1.10 -8.28
CA THR A 261 -9.52 -2.03 -7.23
C THR A 261 -10.59 -2.28 -6.19
N ALA A 262 -11.28 -1.24 -5.70
CA ALA A 262 -12.39 -1.39 -4.78
C ALA A 262 -13.50 -2.28 -5.36
N ASN A 263 -13.83 -2.16 -6.65
CA ASN A 263 -14.82 -3.02 -7.28
C ASN A 263 -14.38 -4.50 -7.28
N ARG A 264 -13.09 -4.77 -7.54
CA ARG A 264 -12.52 -6.11 -7.50
C ARG A 264 -12.62 -6.72 -6.11
N PHE A 265 -12.25 -5.96 -5.09
CA PHE A 265 -12.30 -6.42 -3.70
C PHE A 265 -13.74 -6.48 -3.16
N PHE A 266 -14.61 -5.52 -3.43
CA PHE A 266 -15.94 -5.46 -2.80
C PHE A 266 -16.96 -6.36 -3.49
N ASN A 267 -16.93 -6.40 -4.83
CA ASN A 267 -18.02 -6.95 -5.62
C ASN A 267 -17.65 -8.26 -6.33
N LEU A 268 -16.34 -8.56 -6.47
CA LEU A 268 -15.82 -9.77 -7.12
C LEU A 268 -16.45 -9.95 -8.53
N PRO A 269 -16.30 -8.98 -9.45
CA PRO A 269 -17.06 -8.91 -10.71
C PRO A 269 -16.80 -10.07 -11.67
N TRP A 270 -15.69 -10.81 -11.51
CA TRP A 270 -15.39 -12.04 -12.26
C TRP A 270 -16.13 -13.26 -11.72
N ARG A 271 -16.59 -13.23 -10.46
CA ARG A 271 -17.43 -14.27 -9.85
C ARG A 271 -18.92 -14.05 -10.12
N ARG A 272 -19.30 -13.58 -11.32
CA ARG A 272 -20.72 -13.69 -11.70
C ARG A 272 -21.10 -15.15 -11.52
N LEU A 273 -21.97 -15.41 -10.54
CA LEU A 273 -22.50 -16.71 -10.19
C LEU A 273 -22.87 -17.39 -11.51
N GLY A 274 -22.42 -18.64 -11.68
CA GLY A 274 -22.63 -19.37 -12.90
C GLY A 274 -24.07 -19.20 -13.35
N VAL A 275 -24.25 -18.48 -14.45
CA VAL A 275 -25.38 -18.70 -15.34
C VAL A 275 -25.06 -19.99 -16.08
N GLY A 276 -24.96 -21.09 -15.32
CA GLY A 276 -25.45 -22.35 -15.84
C GLY A 276 -26.95 -22.16 -15.94
N THR A 277 -27.53 -22.64 -17.04
CA THR A 277 -28.98 -22.78 -17.20
C THR A 277 -29.61 -23.16 -15.87
N PHE A 278 -30.55 -22.35 -15.38
CA PHE A 278 -31.30 -22.65 -14.16
C PHE A 278 -31.95 -24.03 -14.36
N ASP A 279 -31.49 -25.02 -13.60
CA ASP A 279 -32.11 -26.33 -13.63
C ASP A 279 -33.40 -26.25 -12.84
N PHE A 280 -34.50 -25.93 -13.52
CA PHE A 280 -35.84 -25.88 -12.94
C PHE A 280 -36.28 -27.24 -12.36
N SER A 281 -35.61 -28.34 -12.72
CA SER A 281 -35.96 -29.67 -12.21
C SER A 281 -35.40 -29.97 -10.81
N HIS A 282 -34.41 -29.20 -10.32
CA HIS A 282 -33.80 -29.40 -9.00
C HIS A 282 -33.43 -28.06 -8.30
N PRO A 283 -34.41 -27.21 -7.95
CA PRO A 283 -34.16 -25.90 -7.34
C PRO A 283 -33.40 -25.98 -6.00
N GLU A 284 -33.51 -27.08 -5.26
CA GLU A 284 -32.79 -27.35 -4.01
C GLU A 284 -31.28 -27.51 -4.18
N ARG A 285 -30.80 -27.77 -5.41
CA ARG A 285 -29.35 -27.89 -5.70
C ARG A 285 -28.65 -26.55 -5.88
N HIS A 286 -29.42 -25.46 -5.98
CA HIS A 286 -28.90 -24.13 -6.32
C HIS A 286 -29.04 -23.13 -5.16
N ASP A 287 -28.14 -23.25 -4.19
CA ASP A 287 -27.95 -22.36 -3.01
C ASP A 287 -27.55 -20.90 -3.35
N CYS A 288 -27.57 -20.56 -4.64
CA CYS A 288 -27.01 -19.36 -5.25
C CYS A 288 -28.05 -18.31 -5.66
N TRP A 289 -29.33 -18.47 -5.31
CA TRP A 289 -30.42 -17.53 -5.63
C TRP A 289 -31.23 -17.18 -4.37
N ASN A 290 -31.62 -15.91 -4.24
CA ASN A 290 -32.54 -15.39 -3.24
C ASN A 290 -33.82 -14.94 -3.95
N MET A 291 -34.97 -15.14 -3.33
CA MET A 291 -36.22 -14.54 -3.80
C MET A 291 -36.10 -13.01 -3.79
N ARG A 292 -36.51 -12.35 -4.88
CA ARG A 292 -36.39 -10.89 -5.01
C ARG A 292 -37.31 -10.18 -4.03
N ASP A 293 -38.49 -10.74 -3.87
CA ASP A 293 -39.49 -10.37 -2.88
C ASP A 293 -40.22 -11.63 -2.40
N PHE A 294 -40.37 -11.79 -1.09
CA PHE A 294 -41.09 -12.93 -0.52
C PHE A 294 -42.61 -12.74 -0.56
N THR A 295 -43.10 -11.50 -0.68
CA THR A 295 -44.53 -11.20 -0.83
C THR A 295 -44.99 -11.18 -2.28
N HIS A 296 -44.05 -11.06 -3.23
CA HIS A 296 -44.29 -11.04 -4.69
C HIS A 296 -43.38 -12.04 -5.41
N PRO A 297 -43.70 -13.35 -5.39
CA PRO A 297 -42.93 -14.40 -6.06
C PRO A 297 -42.69 -14.17 -7.56
N GLU A 298 -43.62 -13.49 -8.23
CA GLU A 298 -43.58 -13.10 -9.64
C GLU A 298 -42.43 -12.15 -9.97
N ALA A 299 -41.88 -11.44 -8.97
CA ALA A 299 -40.69 -10.61 -9.13
C ALA A 299 -39.41 -11.43 -9.39
N GLY A 300 -39.52 -12.77 -9.27
CA GLY A 300 -38.50 -13.74 -9.61
C GLY A 300 -37.40 -13.86 -8.55
N VAL A 301 -36.31 -14.50 -8.94
CA VAL A 301 -35.14 -14.74 -8.09
C VAL A 301 -33.94 -13.91 -8.55
N VAL A 302 -33.13 -13.47 -7.58
CA VAL A 302 -31.87 -12.77 -7.82
C VAL A 302 -30.73 -13.59 -7.28
N ALA A 303 -29.63 -13.67 -8.01
CA ALA A 303 -28.47 -14.44 -7.57
C ALA A 303 -28.00 -13.95 -6.19
N ARG A 304 -28.01 -14.86 -5.19
CA ARG A 304 -27.58 -14.60 -3.82
C ARG A 304 -26.15 -14.06 -3.87
N PRO A 305 -25.90 -12.82 -3.40
CA PRO A 305 -24.55 -12.26 -3.39
C PRO A 305 -23.60 -13.21 -2.69
N SER A 306 -22.43 -13.46 -3.29
CA SER A 306 -21.42 -14.33 -2.67
C SER A 306 -21.16 -13.88 -1.23
N ARG A 307 -21.18 -14.81 -0.27
CA ARG A 307 -20.84 -14.56 1.15
C ARG A 307 -19.43 -14.00 1.36
N LEU A 308 -18.61 -13.98 0.30
CA LEU A 308 -17.27 -13.39 0.25
C LEU A 308 -17.27 -11.91 -0.13
N ARG A 309 -18.35 -11.35 -0.68
CA ARG A 309 -18.43 -9.90 -0.95
C ARG A 309 -18.23 -9.11 0.34
N ALA A 310 -17.58 -7.95 0.21
CA ALA A 310 -17.32 -7.10 1.37
C ALA A 310 -18.66 -6.57 1.93
N GLY A 311 -18.85 -6.69 3.24
CA GLY A 311 -20.00 -6.10 3.93
C GLY A 311 -19.89 -4.58 4.05
N ALA A 312 -20.99 -3.93 4.45
CA ALA A 312 -21.07 -2.47 4.54
C ALA A 312 -19.97 -1.85 5.42
N LYS A 313 -19.70 -2.44 6.60
CA LYS A 313 -18.66 -1.94 7.52
C LYS A 313 -17.28 -1.90 6.88
N THR A 314 -16.87 -2.97 6.21
CA THR A 314 -15.56 -3.04 5.55
C THR A 314 -15.46 -2.06 4.38
N ARG A 315 -16.53 -1.92 3.59
CA ARG A 315 -16.60 -0.92 2.52
C ARG A 315 -16.44 0.48 3.09
N PHE A 316 -17.17 0.79 4.16
CA PHE A 316 -17.13 2.09 4.83
C PHE A 316 -15.72 2.44 5.29
N VAL A 317 -15.05 1.55 6.03
CA VAL A 317 -13.70 1.81 6.57
C VAL A 317 -12.68 2.05 5.47
N ILE A 318 -12.68 1.23 4.42
CA ILE A 318 -11.74 1.39 3.30
C ILE A 318 -12.02 2.69 2.53
N LEU A 319 -13.29 3.00 2.26
CA LEU A 319 -13.66 4.24 1.58
C LEU A 319 -13.34 5.47 2.45
N LEU A 320 -13.57 5.40 3.76
CA LEU A 320 -13.28 6.48 4.69
C LEU A 320 -11.79 6.84 4.68
N PHE A 321 -10.91 5.83 4.67
CA PHE A 321 -9.46 6.06 4.52
C PHE A 321 -9.15 6.88 3.27
N PHE A 322 -9.65 6.47 2.10
CA PHE A 322 -9.40 7.20 0.86
C PHE A 322 -10.02 8.60 0.83
N MET A 323 -11.15 8.80 1.52
CA MET A 323 -11.89 10.07 1.52
C MET A 323 -11.29 11.12 2.47
N VAL A 324 -10.62 10.70 3.55
CA VAL A 324 -10.26 11.60 4.64
C VAL A 324 -8.76 11.58 4.95
N CYS A 325 -8.05 10.46 4.72
CA CYS A 325 -6.62 10.38 5.05
C CYS A 325 -5.80 11.34 4.17
N PRO A 326 -5.00 12.26 4.75
CA PRO A 326 -4.18 13.21 3.99
C PRO A 326 -3.27 12.54 2.94
N LEU A 327 -2.73 11.35 3.25
CA LEU A 327 -1.92 10.55 2.33
C LEU A 327 -2.65 10.29 1.00
N ALA A 328 -3.91 9.84 1.09
CA ALA A 328 -4.71 9.50 -0.08
C ALA A 328 -5.22 10.75 -0.78
N VAL A 329 -5.76 11.68 0.00
CA VAL A 329 -6.44 12.88 -0.49
C VAL A 329 -5.47 13.81 -1.23
N PHE A 330 -4.33 14.15 -0.63
CA PHE A 330 -3.37 15.07 -1.26
C PHE A 330 -2.64 14.44 -2.44
N ALA A 331 -2.45 13.12 -2.43
CA ALA A 331 -1.86 12.39 -3.55
C ALA A 331 -2.70 12.50 -4.84
N THR A 332 -4.03 12.71 -4.75
CA THR A 332 -4.91 12.74 -5.93
C THR A 332 -4.57 13.83 -6.95
N ILE A 333 -3.98 14.95 -6.53
CA ILE A 333 -3.55 16.05 -7.41
C ILE A 333 -2.03 16.28 -7.38
N SER A 334 -1.29 15.43 -6.66
CA SER A 334 0.15 15.56 -6.52
C SER A 334 0.88 15.11 -7.78
N LEU A 335 1.47 16.06 -8.50
CA LEU A 335 2.27 15.83 -9.72
C LEU A 335 3.71 15.47 -9.37
N THR A 336 3.88 14.28 -8.82
CA THR A 336 5.20 13.66 -8.65
C THR A 336 5.16 12.20 -9.08
N LYS A 337 6.34 11.62 -9.29
CA LYS A 337 6.49 10.22 -9.70
C LYS A 337 5.83 9.20 -8.75
N SER A 338 5.87 9.47 -7.44
CA SER A 338 5.42 8.51 -6.43
C SER A 338 3.90 8.34 -6.33
N PRO A 339 3.06 9.39 -6.29
CA PRO A 339 1.60 9.27 -6.37
C PRO A 339 1.10 8.55 -7.62
N LEU A 340 1.65 8.88 -8.80
CA LEU A 340 1.27 8.21 -10.06
C LEU A 340 1.60 6.71 -10.00
N PHE A 341 2.81 6.36 -9.53
CA PHE A 341 3.19 4.97 -9.28
C PHE A 341 2.26 4.30 -8.25
N ALA A 342 1.90 4.98 -7.15
CA ALA A 342 1.08 4.42 -6.08
C ALA A 342 -0.35 4.10 -6.56
N PHE A 343 -1.01 4.99 -7.30
CA PHE A 343 -2.34 4.69 -7.85
C PHE A 343 -2.29 3.60 -8.93
N ALA A 344 -1.26 3.61 -9.79
CA ALA A 344 -1.04 2.53 -10.75
C ALA A 344 -0.82 1.19 -10.03
N PHE A 345 -0.06 1.18 -8.93
CA PHE A 345 0.16 0.02 -8.08
C PHE A 345 -1.14 -0.46 -7.40
N VAL A 346 -2.01 0.44 -6.93
CA VAL A 346 -3.35 0.07 -6.42
C VAL A 346 -4.15 -0.65 -7.50
N TRP A 347 -4.15 -0.13 -8.72
CA TRP A 347 -4.85 -0.77 -9.85
C TRP A 347 -4.27 -2.14 -10.19
N TRP A 348 -2.94 -2.23 -10.27
CA TRP A 348 -2.17 -3.45 -10.50
C TRP A 348 -2.45 -4.51 -9.42
N PHE A 349 -2.38 -4.13 -8.13
CA PHE A 349 -2.68 -4.96 -6.97
C PHE A 349 -4.13 -5.49 -7.01
N GLY A 350 -5.08 -4.66 -7.44
CA GLY A 350 -6.46 -5.11 -7.69
C GLY A 350 -6.56 -6.24 -8.70
N VAL A 351 -5.80 -6.17 -9.80
CA VAL A 351 -5.78 -7.23 -10.82
C VAL A 351 -5.06 -8.48 -10.30
N TRP A 352 -4.02 -8.34 -9.49
CA TRP A 352 -3.39 -9.48 -8.81
C TRP A 352 -4.34 -10.24 -7.92
N TYR A 353 -5.18 -9.51 -7.17
CA TYR A 353 -6.19 -10.14 -6.35
C TYR A 353 -7.22 -10.92 -7.19
N GLU A 354 -7.59 -10.43 -8.39
CA GLU A 354 -8.39 -11.19 -9.35
C GLU A 354 -7.66 -12.45 -9.83
N LEU A 355 -6.37 -12.34 -10.18
CA LEU A 355 -5.56 -13.49 -10.58
C LEU A 355 -5.48 -14.54 -9.48
N HIS A 356 -5.18 -14.13 -8.24
CA HIS A 356 -5.16 -14.97 -7.05
C HIS A 356 -6.50 -15.71 -6.88
N MET A 357 -7.61 -14.96 -6.85
CA MET A 357 -8.95 -15.51 -6.64
C MET A 357 -9.45 -16.40 -7.78
N THR A 358 -8.86 -16.31 -8.97
CA THR A 358 -9.20 -17.11 -10.14
C THR A 358 -8.20 -18.23 -10.41
N HIS A 359 -7.08 -18.30 -9.68
CA HIS A 359 -5.97 -19.19 -9.96
C HIS A 359 -6.35 -20.68 -9.79
N ILE A 360 -7.02 -21.11 -8.71
CA ILE A 360 -7.21 -22.56 -8.45
C ILE A 360 -8.48 -22.88 -7.65
N LYS A 361 -9.30 -23.85 -8.10
CA LYS A 361 -10.26 -24.74 -7.36
C LYS A 361 -11.23 -24.15 -6.32
N ALA A 362 -11.20 -22.85 -6.03
CA ALA A 362 -12.13 -22.15 -5.14
C ALA A 362 -13.46 -21.78 -5.83
N LEU A 363 -13.57 -22.10 -7.12
CA LEU A 363 -14.82 -22.33 -7.82
C LEU A 363 -14.77 -23.77 -8.37
N PRO A 364 -15.92 -24.47 -8.46
CA PRO A 364 -16.02 -25.69 -9.25
C PRO A 364 -15.70 -25.32 -10.71
N THR A 365 -14.44 -25.48 -11.10
CA THR A 365 -14.05 -25.34 -12.50
C THR A 365 -14.64 -26.52 -13.25
N ILE A 366 -15.55 -26.25 -14.19
CA ILE A 366 -15.96 -27.21 -15.20
C ILE A 366 -14.65 -27.71 -15.85
N ASN A 367 -14.31 -28.98 -15.61
CA ASN A 367 -13.17 -29.71 -16.21
C ASN A 367 -11.75 -29.33 -15.75
N GLY A 368 -11.55 -28.73 -14.57
CA GLY A 368 -10.21 -28.61 -13.95
C GLY A 368 -9.19 -27.70 -14.67
N LYS A 369 -9.63 -26.90 -15.65
CA LYS A 369 -8.81 -25.89 -16.35
C LYS A 369 -8.86 -24.54 -15.60
N PRO A 370 -7.74 -23.82 -15.44
CA PRO A 370 -7.76 -22.49 -14.84
C PRO A 370 -8.58 -21.53 -15.71
N MET A 371 -9.39 -20.68 -15.07
CA MET A 371 -10.20 -19.71 -15.80
C MET A 371 -9.28 -18.73 -16.54
N LYS A 372 -9.51 -18.46 -17.84
CA LYS A 372 -8.73 -17.43 -18.55
C LYS A 372 -9.02 -16.06 -17.93
N LEU A 373 -7.99 -15.23 -17.79
CA LEU A 373 -8.17 -13.84 -17.35
C LEU A 373 -9.04 -13.09 -18.38
N ARG A 374 -10.00 -12.29 -17.90
CA ARG A 374 -10.87 -11.49 -18.79
C ARG A 374 -10.02 -10.51 -19.60
N LYS A 375 -10.36 -10.29 -20.87
CA LYS A 375 -9.65 -9.34 -21.75
C LYS A 375 -9.46 -7.95 -21.12
N ARG A 376 -10.49 -7.45 -20.42
CA ARG A 376 -10.43 -6.17 -19.69
C ARG A 376 -9.43 -6.17 -18.54
N SER A 377 -9.29 -7.30 -17.83
CA SER A 377 -8.35 -7.44 -16.73
C SER A 377 -6.91 -7.65 -17.23
N LEU A 378 -6.73 -8.33 -18.37
CA LEU A 378 -5.44 -8.39 -19.06
C LEU A 378 -4.98 -7.01 -19.51
N ALA A 379 -5.86 -6.24 -20.17
CA ALA A 379 -5.58 -4.87 -20.56
C ALA A 379 -5.27 -3.98 -19.34
N ALA A 380 -6.01 -4.15 -18.24
CA ALA A 380 -5.74 -3.44 -17.00
C ALA A 380 -4.35 -3.76 -16.42
N LEU A 381 -3.93 -5.02 -16.44
CA LEU A 381 -2.61 -5.42 -15.96
C LEU A 381 -1.48 -4.86 -16.84
N PHE A 382 -1.67 -4.90 -18.17
CA PHE A 382 -0.73 -4.30 -19.13
C PHE A 382 -0.61 -2.79 -18.91
N MET A 383 -1.73 -2.06 -18.90
CA MET A 383 -1.73 -0.61 -18.75
C MET A 383 -1.20 -0.14 -17.40
N SER A 384 -1.60 -0.81 -16.30
CA SER A 384 -1.03 -0.47 -14.98
C SER A 384 0.48 -0.73 -14.92
N SER A 385 0.98 -1.79 -15.56
CA SER A 385 2.42 -2.05 -15.66
C SER A 385 3.15 -0.99 -16.48
N CYS A 386 2.57 -0.55 -17.61
CA CYS A 386 3.12 0.57 -18.39
C CYS A 386 3.21 1.85 -17.55
N VAL A 387 2.13 2.22 -16.86
CA VAL A 387 2.11 3.43 -16.01
C VAL A 387 3.14 3.32 -14.89
N MET A 388 3.26 2.17 -14.23
CA MET A 388 4.28 1.95 -13.20
C MET A 388 5.70 2.14 -13.75
N LEU A 389 6.01 1.59 -14.93
CA LEU A 389 7.32 1.68 -15.58
C LEU A 389 7.72 3.11 -15.97
N ILE A 390 6.76 3.91 -16.45
CA ILE A 390 7.01 5.33 -16.76
C ILE A 390 7.00 6.22 -15.50
N SER A 391 6.51 5.72 -14.37
CA SER A 391 6.47 6.49 -13.13
C SER A 391 7.76 6.35 -12.32
N ALA A 392 8.17 5.11 -12.03
CA ALA A 392 9.28 4.84 -11.13
C ALA A 392 10.33 3.95 -11.78
N LYS A 393 11.59 4.39 -11.75
CA LYS A 393 12.73 3.63 -12.31
C LYS A 393 12.86 2.24 -11.70
N TYR A 394 12.52 2.04 -10.43
CA TYR A 394 12.60 0.72 -9.80
C TYR A 394 11.41 -0.20 -10.12
N ALA A 395 10.39 0.28 -10.84
CA ALA A 395 9.19 -0.50 -11.13
C ALA A 395 9.48 -1.77 -11.94
N TRP A 396 10.50 -1.74 -12.81
CA TRP A 396 10.86 -2.91 -13.60
C TRP A 396 11.42 -4.05 -12.73
N TYR A 397 12.14 -3.76 -11.65
CA TYR A 397 12.56 -4.78 -10.68
C TYR A 397 11.35 -5.46 -10.04
N ILE A 398 10.35 -4.67 -9.64
CA ILE A 398 9.11 -5.18 -9.04
C ILE A 398 8.34 -6.04 -10.03
N ILE A 399 8.18 -5.58 -11.26
CA ILE A 399 7.44 -6.29 -12.30
C ILE A 399 8.16 -7.58 -12.70
N LEU A 400 9.49 -7.55 -12.87
CA LEU A 400 10.29 -8.72 -13.21
C LEU A 400 10.25 -9.77 -12.10
N PHE A 401 10.43 -9.35 -10.85
CA PHE A 401 10.34 -10.23 -9.69
C PHE A 401 8.94 -10.85 -9.55
N ALA A 402 7.88 -10.04 -9.69
CA ALA A 402 6.51 -10.52 -9.68
C ALA A 402 6.21 -11.47 -10.86
N ALA A 403 6.72 -11.19 -12.06
CA ALA A 403 6.56 -12.05 -13.22
C ALA A 403 7.25 -13.41 -13.00
N LEU A 404 8.45 -13.42 -12.43
CA LEU A 404 9.18 -14.65 -12.09
C LEU A 404 8.39 -15.50 -11.09
N LEU A 405 7.93 -14.90 -9.99
CA LEU A 405 7.09 -15.59 -8.99
C LEU A 405 5.79 -16.13 -9.61
N ALA A 406 5.15 -15.34 -10.47
CA ALA A 406 3.91 -15.71 -11.11
C ALA A 406 4.08 -16.83 -12.12
N ILE A 407 5.17 -16.85 -12.89
CA ILE A 407 5.50 -17.96 -13.79
C ILE A 407 5.78 -19.23 -12.99
N ILE A 408 6.47 -19.14 -11.85
CA ILE A 408 6.72 -20.30 -10.99
C ILE A 408 5.40 -20.86 -10.42
N ASN A 409 4.51 -19.99 -9.92
CA ASN A 409 3.30 -20.38 -9.20
C ASN A 409 2.08 -20.68 -10.10
N ASP A 410 1.92 -19.97 -11.23
CA ASP A 410 0.82 -20.10 -12.20
C ASP A 410 1.35 -20.32 -13.64
N ARG A 411 2.14 -21.40 -13.82
CA ARG A 411 2.73 -21.77 -15.13
C ARG A 411 1.70 -21.85 -16.27
N LYS A 412 0.44 -22.16 -15.96
CA LYS A 412 -0.63 -22.33 -16.97
C LYS A 412 -1.03 -21.00 -17.61
N ARG A 413 -0.84 -19.87 -16.93
CA ARG A 413 -1.12 -18.52 -17.44
C ARG A 413 0.14 -17.77 -17.89
N TRP A 414 1.24 -18.45 -18.19
CA TRP A 414 2.50 -17.80 -18.60
C TRP A 414 2.32 -16.73 -19.70
N LYS A 415 1.45 -16.95 -20.70
CA LYS A 415 1.16 -15.96 -21.76
C LYS A 415 0.60 -14.66 -21.20
N THR A 416 -0.23 -14.72 -20.16
CA THR A 416 -0.76 -13.54 -19.47
C THR A 416 0.37 -12.75 -18.82
N TYR A 417 1.31 -13.41 -18.16
CA TYR A 417 2.44 -12.73 -17.52
C TYR A 417 3.44 -12.17 -18.53
N VAL A 418 3.76 -12.91 -19.59
CA VAL A 418 4.64 -12.41 -20.65
C VAL A 418 4.03 -11.19 -21.33
N VAL A 419 2.76 -11.26 -21.74
CA VAL A 419 2.11 -10.12 -22.42
C VAL A 419 1.90 -8.94 -21.48
N ALA A 420 1.45 -9.15 -20.24
CA ALA A 420 1.04 -8.05 -19.38
C ALA A 420 2.16 -7.46 -18.52
N LEU A 421 3.27 -8.19 -18.29
CA LEU A 421 4.37 -7.77 -17.42
C LEU A 421 5.68 -7.64 -18.21
N MET A 422 6.09 -8.69 -18.92
CA MET A 422 7.39 -8.72 -19.60
C MET A 422 7.42 -7.82 -20.84
N LEU A 423 6.38 -7.85 -21.68
CA LEU A 423 6.32 -7.05 -22.90
C LEU A 423 6.37 -5.54 -22.61
N PRO A 424 5.56 -4.96 -21.68
CA PRO A 424 5.75 -3.57 -21.25
C PRO A 424 7.16 -3.26 -20.77
N THR A 425 7.76 -4.17 -19.99
CA THR A 425 9.10 -3.99 -19.45
C THR A 425 10.13 -3.90 -20.56
N VAL A 426 10.10 -4.82 -21.52
CA VAL A 426 11.01 -4.80 -22.68
C VAL A 426 10.80 -3.56 -23.53
N LEU A 427 9.55 -3.18 -23.83
CA LEU A 427 9.26 -2.02 -24.68
C LEU A 427 9.70 -0.70 -24.03
N ILE A 428 9.40 -0.50 -22.74
CA ILE A 428 9.65 0.78 -22.07
C ILE A 428 11.09 0.85 -21.55
N HIS A 429 11.53 -0.14 -20.76
CA HIS A 429 12.88 -0.13 -20.20
C HIS A 429 13.94 -0.41 -21.27
N GLY A 430 13.70 -1.39 -22.16
CA GLY A 430 14.60 -1.66 -23.28
C GLY A 430 14.64 -0.49 -24.28
N GLY A 431 13.51 0.15 -24.55
CA GLY A 431 13.45 1.38 -25.35
C GLY A 431 14.25 2.53 -24.75
N LEU A 432 14.17 2.73 -23.43
CA LEU A 432 14.97 3.72 -22.72
C LEU A 432 16.48 3.43 -22.82
N VAL A 433 16.89 2.17 -22.60
CA VAL A 433 18.30 1.77 -22.73
C VAL A 433 18.81 2.03 -24.15
N TYR A 434 17.98 1.76 -25.17
CA TYR A 434 18.31 2.07 -26.56
C TYR A 434 18.49 3.59 -26.79
N LEU A 435 17.59 4.42 -26.26
CA LEU A 435 17.69 5.89 -26.37
C LEU A 435 18.93 6.47 -25.68
N VAL A 436 19.33 5.90 -24.56
CA VAL A 436 20.56 6.30 -23.87
C VAL A 436 21.79 5.89 -24.67
N ASN A 437 21.83 4.65 -25.16
CA ASN A 437 22.96 4.14 -25.93
C ASN A 437 23.11 4.81 -27.31
N SER A 438 22.02 5.30 -27.90
CA SER A 438 22.07 6.07 -29.14
C SER A 438 22.53 7.52 -28.96
N GLY A 439 22.67 7.98 -27.71
CA GLY A 439 22.98 9.37 -27.38
C GLY A 439 21.81 10.34 -27.56
N ALA A 440 20.58 9.83 -27.75
CA ALA A 440 19.39 10.68 -27.87
C ALA A 440 18.93 11.22 -26.51
N VAL A 441 19.20 10.48 -25.43
CA VAL A 441 18.85 10.84 -24.05
C VAL A 441 20.07 10.62 -23.16
N ILE A 442 20.33 11.52 -22.21
CA ILE A 442 21.37 11.34 -21.22
C ILE A 442 20.86 10.38 -20.13
N GLY A 443 21.62 9.33 -19.82
CA GLY A 443 21.26 8.40 -18.73
C GLY A 443 21.31 9.09 -17.36
N GLY A 444 20.51 8.61 -16.40
CA GLY A 444 20.58 9.11 -15.01
C GLY A 444 21.90 8.71 -14.33
N ASP A 445 22.48 9.62 -13.54
CA ASP A 445 23.77 9.41 -12.88
C ASP A 445 23.71 8.24 -11.88
N PRO A 446 24.62 7.24 -11.97
CA PRO A 446 24.67 6.13 -11.02
C PRO A 446 24.77 6.56 -9.55
N ILE A 447 25.32 7.74 -9.25
CA ILE A 447 25.47 8.25 -7.89
C ILE A 447 24.13 8.47 -7.18
N GLU A 448 23.06 8.72 -7.94
CA GLU A 448 21.71 8.94 -7.40
C GLU A 448 21.17 7.73 -6.62
N SER A 449 21.64 6.53 -6.98
CA SER A 449 21.24 5.27 -6.35
C SER A 449 22.06 4.91 -5.10
N ARG A 450 23.06 5.72 -4.73
CA ARG A 450 24.05 5.39 -3.70
C ARG A 450 23.80 6.08 -2.35
N GLY A 451 22.53 6.37 -2.02
CA GLY A 451 22.13 7.11 -0.81
C GLY A 451 22.84 6.64 0.47
N ILE A 452 22.73 5.34 0.77
CA ILE A 452 23.36 4.69 1.93
C ILE A 452 24.88 4.88 1.95
N GLN A 453 25.55 4.61 0.82
CA GLN A 453 27.01 4.74 0.77
C GLN A 453 27.44 6.18 1.02
N LEU A 454 26.72 7.15 0.43
CA LEU A 454 27.02 8.57 0.59
C LEU A 454 26.75 9.05 2.02
N GLN A 455 25.64 8.62 2.63
CA GLN A 455 25.31 8.91 4.03
C GLN A 455 26.39 8.36 4.98
N GLN A 456 26.88 7.14 4.73
CA GLN A 456 27.95 6.54 5.51
C GLN A 456 29.27 7.30 5.39
N ILE A 457 29.70 7.62 4.16
CA ILE A 457 30.91 8.41 3.92
C ILE A 457 30.80 9.79 4.57
N ALA A 458 29.69 10.49 4.35
CA ALA A 458 29.45 11.83 4.86
C ALA A 458 29.41 11.87 6.40
N ARG A 459 28.76 10.88 7.04
CA ARG A 459 28.71 10.79 8.50
C ARG A 459 30.09 10.54 9.10
N VAL A 460 30.89 9.67 8.49
CA VAL A 460 32.28 9.43 8.92
C VAL A 460 33.12 10.69 8.72
N ALA A 461 33.03 11.35 7.57
CA ALA A 461 33.74 12.60 7.31
C ALA A 461 33.39 13.70 8.33
N LYS A 462 32.14 13.74 8.82
CA LYS A 462 31.69 14.70 9.83
C LYS A 462 32.19 14.39 11.25
N TYR A 463 32.08 13.14 11.70
CA TYR A 463 32.32 12.80 13.10
C TYR A 463 33.68 12.15 13.37
N ASN A 464 34.32 11.56 12.36
CA ASN A 464 35.66 10.98 12.46
C ASN A 464 36.46 11.13 11.15
N PRO A 465 36.77 12.36 10.71
CA PRO A 465 37.51 12.58 9.46
C PRO A 465 38.90 11.91 9.46
N GLN A 466 39.58 11.88 10.62
CA GLN A 466 40.89 11.23 10.77
C GLN A 466 40.81 9.70 10.68
N GLY A 467 39.63 9.11 10.89
CA GLY A 467 39.38 7.68 10.74
C GLY A 467 39.17 7.22 9.30
N ILE A 468 39.20 8.12 8.32
CA ILE A 468 39.12 7.77 6.89
C ILE A 468 40.50 7.28 6.44
N PRO A 469 40.65 6.03 5.96
CA PRO A 469 41.93 5.55 5.46
C PRO A 469 42.47 6.41 4.30
N GLU A 470 43.79 6.66 4.29
CA GLU A 470 44.40 7.52 3.27
C GLU A 470 44.16 7.03 1.83
N ASP A 471 44.17 5.71 1.62
CA ASP A 471 43.89 5.11 0.32
C ASP A 471 42.45 5.38 -0.12
N ALA A 472 41.48 5.24 0.78
CA ALA A 472 40.08 5.59 0.52
C ALA A 472 39.90 7.09 0.23
N ALA A 473 40.59 7.96 0.97
CA ALA A 473 40.57 9.40 0.73
C ALA A 473 41.13 9.76 -0.66
N LYS A 474 42.25 9.13 -1.07
CA LYS A 474 42.85 9.31 -2.41
C LYS A 474 41.91 8.85 -3.52
N LYS A 475 41.25 7.70 -3.35
CA LYS A 475 40.27 7.16 -4.30
C LYS A 475 39.01 8.02 -4.42
N LEU A 476 38.55 8.63 -3.33
CA LEU A 476 37.38 9.51 -3.34
C LEU A 476 37.69 10.95 -3.76
N ALA A 477 38.94 11.41 -3.64
CA ALA A 477 39.35 12.77 -3.98
C ALA A 477 38.93 13.24 -5.39
N PRO A 478 39.01 12.43 -6.48
CA PRO A 478 38.51 12.86 -7.79
C PRO A 478 36.98 12.92 -7.88
N VAL A 479 36.26 12.20 -7.02
CA VAL A 479 34.79 12.07 -7.05
C VAL A 479 34.10 13.08 -6.13
N PHE A 480 34.61 13.28 -4.91
CA PHE A 480 33.98 14.08 -3.87
C PHE A 480 34.94 15.06 -3.19
N ASN A 481 34.37 16.17 -2.72
CA ASN A 481 34.96 16.99 -1.67
C ASN A 481 34.43 16.50 -0.32
N LEU A 482 35.26 15.77 0.43
CA LEU A 482 34.86 15.16 1.71
C LEU A 482 34.52 16.19 2.79
N ASP A 483 35.18 17.35 2.81
CA ASP A 483 34.90 18.42 3.77
C ASP A 483 33.51 19.01 3.53
N GLN A 484 33.21 19.35 2.27
CA GLN A 484 31.88 19.84 1.90
C GLN A 484 30.79 18.79 2.09
N MET A 485 31.13 17.52 1.90
CA MET A 485 30.23 16.39 2.17
C MET A 485 29.91 16.28 3.66
N ALA A 486 30.91 16.43 4.53
CA ALA A 486 30.75 16.44 5.99
C ALA A 486 29.86 17.61 6.46
N GLU A 487 30.09 18.81 5.91
CA GLU A 487 29.30 19.99 6.23
C GLU A 487 27.84 19.88 5.75
N SER A 488 27.62 19.24 4.60
CA SER A 488 26.29 19.05 4.01
C SER A 488 25.56 17.83 4.58
N TYR A 489 26.19 17.05 5.46
CA TYR A 489 25.59 15.87 6.07
C TYR A 489 24.32 16.22 6.85
N PHE A 490 23.22 15.60 6.44
CA PHE A 490 21.94 15.65 7.14
C PHE A 490 21.39 14.23 7.29
N GLN A 491 21.10 13.84 8.53
CA GLN A 491 20.82 12.46 8.89
C GLN A 491 19.59 11.84 8.21
N GLN A 492 18.60 12.66 7.83
CA GLN A 492 17.34 12.21 7.25
C GLN A 492 17.31 12.30 5.73
N ASP A 493 18.30 12.92 5.07
CA ASP A 493 18.27 13.19 3.64
C ASP A 493 19.68 13.14 3.03
N ALA A 494 19.86 12.29 2.03
CA ALA A 494 21.09 12.14 1.27
C ALA A 494 21.23 13.15 0.12
N ASP A 495 20.16 13.86 -0.24
CA ASP A 495 20.22 14.81 -1.35
C ASP A 495 21.17 16.00 -1.10
N PRO A 496 21.33 16.54 0.12
CA PRO A 496 22.35 17.54 0.43
C PRO A 496 23.79 17.07 0.17
N VAL A 497 24.12 15.80 0.44
CA VAL A 497 25.48 15.26 0.24
C VAL A 497 25.75 14.83 -1.20
N LYS A 498 24.70 14.73 -2.01
CA LYS A 498 24.78 14.60 -3.48
C LYS A 498 24.84 15.97 -4.17
N SER A 499 24.72 17.05 -3.40
CA SER A 499 24.50 18.36 -3.99
C SER A 499 25.71 18.83 -4.79
N SER A 500 25.34 19.50 -5.86
CA SER A 500 26.23 20.05 -6.85
C SER A 500 26.27 21.57 -6.89
N GLY A 501 25.59 22.20 -5.93
CA GLY A 501 25.50 23.63 -5.74
C GLY A 501 24.64 24.36 -6.76
N ILE A 502 23.44 24.78 -6.32
CA ILE A 502 22.83 26.01 -6.84
C ILE A 502 22.56 26.94 -5.66
N GLN A 503 23.17 28.13 -5.76
CA GLN A 503 22.86 29.38 -5.06
C GLN A 503 22.47 29.30 -3.57
N SER A 504 23.13 28.42 -2.82
CA SER A 504 23.18 28.31 -1.34
C SER A 504 23.76 26.96 -0.90
N LYS A 505 23.76 25.95 -1.78
CA LYS A 505 24.26 24.60 -1.49
C LYS A 505 25.74 24.43 -1.84
N LYS A 506 26.48 23.70 -0.99
CA LYS A 506 27.90 23.35 -1.20
C LYS A 506 28.02 22.24 -2.26
N VAL A 507 29.12 22.21 -3.00
CA VAL A 507 29.37 21.28 -4.12
C VAL A 507 30.19 20.09 -3.62
N SER A 508 29.51 19.10 -3.02
CA SER A 508 30.19 17.90 -2.53
C SER A 508 30.60 16.97 -3.68
N TYR A 509 29.73 16.75 -4.67
CA TYR A 509 30.00 15.89 -5.83
C TYR A 509 30.70 16.66 -6.95
N LYS A 510 31.85 16.16 -7.43
CA LYS A 510 32.68 16.81 -8.47
C LYS A 510 32.20 16.47 -9.90
N TRP A 511 30.90 16.62 -10.14
CA TRP A 511 30.21 16.24 -11.38
C TRP A 511 30.82 16.79 -12.69
N ARG A 512 31.52 17.95 -12.64
CA ARG A 512 32.19 18.56 -13.81
C ARG A 512 33.47 17.84 -14.22
N THR A 513 34.20 17.27 -13.26
CA THR A 513 35.56 16.76 -13.45
C THR A 513 35.69 15.26 -13.25
N VAL A 514 34.74 14.64 -12.53
CA VAL A 514 34.71 13.19 -12.32
C VAL A 514 34.66 12.46 -13.65
N THR A 515 35.36 11.33 -13.73
CA THR A 515 35.38 10.45 -14.91
C THR A 515 34.77 9.09 -14.62
N LYS A 516 34.49 8.33 -15.67
CA LYS A 516 34.03 6.94 -15.56
C LYS A 516 35.04 6.04 -14.84
N ASP A 517 36.34 6.32 -14.98
CA ASP A 517 37.39 5.52 -14.36
C ASP A 517 37.49 5.79 -12.86
N ASP A 518 37.34 7.05 -12.42
CA ASP A 518 37.31 7.41 -11.00
C ASP A 518 36.21 6.67 -10.23
N MET A 519 35.07 6.42 -10.89
CA MET A 519 33.93 5.72 -10.28
C MET A 519 34.15 4.22 -10.05
N LYS A 520 35.19 3.61 -10.65
CA LYS A 520 35.50 2.18 -10.47
C LYS A 520 35.92 1.86 -9.02
N ASP A 521 36.66 2.76 -8.40
CA ASP A 521 37.23 2.57 -7.06
C ASP A 521 36.29 3.02 -5.93
N PHE A 522 35.16 3.64 -6.25
CA PHE A 522 34.20 4.16 -5.26
C PHE A 522 33.75 3.09 -4.25
N ASN A 523 33.39 1.89 -4.72
CA ASN A 523 32.88 0.84 -3.85
C ASN A 523 33.96 0.31 -2.90
N ASP A 524 35.20 0.24 -3.38
CA ASP A 524 36.31 -0.19 -2.56
C ASP A 524 36.62 0.86 -1.48
N ALA A 525 36.69 2.14 -1.86
CA ALA A 525 36.90 3.24 -0.92
C ALA A 525 35.79 3.34 0.14
N TRP A 526 34.53 3.22 -0.28
CA TRP A 526 33.39 3.14 0.64
C TRP A 526 33.54 1.99 1.64
N TRP A 527 33.89 0.79 1.16
CA TRP A 527 34.03 -0.39 2.02
C TRP A 527 35.19 -0.26 3.01
N GLN A 528 36.31 0.35 2.61
CA GLN A 528 37.41 0.67 3.52
C GLN A 528 36.97 1.61 4.65
N ILE A 529 36.18 2.65 4.32
CA ILE A 529 35.63 3.59 5.31
C ILE A 529 34.70 2.88 6.29
N VAL A 530 33.78 2.04 5.79
CA VAL A 530 32.84 1.27 6.62
C VAL A 530 33.58 0.32 7.55
N LYS A 531 34.61 -0.38 7.05
CA LYS A 531 35.45 -1.28 7.85
C LYS A 531 36.22 -0.54 8.96
N ALA A 532 36.74 0.65 8.65
CA ALA A 532 37.47 1.46 9.62
C ALA A 532 36.53 2.10 10.66
N ASN A 533 35.27 2.38 10.30
CA ASN A 533 34.30 3.10 11.14
C ASN A 533 32.93 2.40 11.21
N PRO A 534 32.87 1.13 11.68
CA PRO A 534 31.66 0.32 11.56
C PRO A 534 30.47 0.89 12.34
N GLN A 535 30.69 1.45 13.53
CA GLN A 535 29.62 2.03 14.34
C GLN A 535 29.01 3.28 13.69
N ILE A 536 29.83 4.22 13.21
CA ILE A 536 29.35 5.43 12.53
C ILE A 536 28.64 5.07 11.22
N ALA A 537 29.15 4.06 10.49
CA ALA A 537 28.50 3.57 9.28
C ALA A 537 27.15 2.91 9.56
N LEU A 538 27.01 2.17 10.67
CA LEU A 538 25.73 1.62 11.11
C LEU A 538 24.74 2.71 11.52
N ASP A 539 25.21 3.73 12.26
CA ASP A 539 24.38 4.88 12.60
C ASP A 539 23.79 5.56 11.35
N ALA A 540 24.63 5.80 10.34
CA ALA A 540 24.19 6.42 9.09
C ALA A 540 23.11 5.57 8.39
N LEU A 541 23.34 4.26 8.29
CA LEU A 541 22.39 3.31 7.69
C LEU A 541 21.04 3.34 8.42
N PHE A 542 21.06 3.26 9.75
CA PHE A 542 19.82 3.23 10.52
C PHE A 542 19.11 4.58 10.49
N ALA A 543 19.82 5.70 10.61
CA ALA A 543 19.26 7.05 10.53
C ALA A 543 18.48 7.29 9.22
N GLU A 544 18.93 6.69 8.11
CA GLU A 544 18.31 6.82 6.79
C GLU A 544 17.03 5.98 6.62
N CYS A 545 16.83 4.91 7.41
CA CYS A 545 15.72 3.98 7.16
C CYS A 545 14.80 3.65 8.35
N PHE A 546 15.19 3.95 9.59
CA PHE A 546 14.44 3.49 10.77
C PHE A 546 13.01 4.04 10.82
N GLY A 547 12.79 5.27 10.34
CA GLY A 547 11.53 5.98 10.48
C GLY A 547 10.39 5.35 9.68
N TYR A 548 10.72 4.62 8.61
CA TYR A 548 9.75 3.84 7.84
C TYR A 548 9.08 2.72 8.63
N PHE A 549 9.74 2.20 9.66
CA PHE A 549 9.29 1.07 10.48
C PHE A 549 9.05 1.45 11.95
N ASN A 550 9.23 2.73 12.29
CA ASN A 550 8.92 3.26 13.61
C ASN A 550 7.57 3.99 13.57
N VAL A 551 6.53 3.38 14.14
CA VAL A 551 5.16 3.93 14.19
C VAL A 551 5.07 5.23 14.99
N THR A 552 6.02 5.47 15.89
CA THR A 552 6.04 6.68 16.74
C THR A 552 6.80 7.84 16.09
N ASP A 553 7.52 7.58 14.99
CA ASP A 553 8.29 8.61 14.29
C ASP A 553 7.36 9.54 13.49
N LEU A 554 7.63 10.84 13.56
CA LEU A 554 6.95 11.80 12.70
C LEU A 554 7.62 11.79 11.32
N PRO A 555 6.82 11.94 10.24
CA PRO A 555 7.36 11.98 8.89
C PRO A 555 8.35 13.14 8.75
N TYR A 556 9.52 12.86 8.16
CA TYR A 556 10.49 13.90 7.80
C TYR A 556 9.86 14.86 6.79
N VAL A 557 9.24 14.29 5.75
CA VAL A 557 8.40 15.04 4.80
C VAL A 557 7.06 14.34 4.66
N SER A 558 6.03 15.02 5.13
CA SER A 558 4.63 14.61 5.02
C SER A 558 3.99 15.08 3.71
N MET A 559 2.86 14.47 3.35
CA MET A 559 2.17 14.80 2.08
C MET A 559 1.64 16.24 2.00
N ASP A 560 1.44 16.94 3.12
CA ASP A 560 1.06 18.36 3.12
C ASP A 560 2.11 19.27 2.50
N TYR A 561 3.39 18.85 2.46
CA TYR A 561 4.45 19.59 1.77
C TYR A 561 4.11 19.91 0.32
N TYR A 562 3.52 18.97 -0.43
CA TYR A 562 3.15 19.20 -1.84
C TYR A 562 1.96 20.15 -1.99
N VAL A 563 1.15 20.25 -0.94
CA VAL A 563 0.02 21.18 -0.89
C VAL A 563 0.50 22.55 -0.43
N ASN A 564 1.55 22.67 0.37
CA ASN A 564 1.98 23.96 0.89
C ASN A 564 3.50 24.08 0.91
N ASN A 565 4.06 24.60 -0.18
CA ASN A 565 5.46 24.95 -0.36
C ASN A 565 5.60 26.16 -1.28
N ASP A 566 6.80 26.71 -1.40
CA ASP A 566 7.08 27.89 -2.22
C ASP A 566 6.73 27.67 -3.71
N TYR A 567 6.86 26.45 -4.24
CA TYR A 567 6.50 26.17 -5.64
C TYR A 567 5.02 26.40 -5.96
N VAL A 568 4.13 26.13 -5.00
CA VAL A 568 2.68 26.33 -5.15
C VAL A 568 2.20 27.66 -4.54
N GLN A 569 2.96 28.24 -3.61
CA GLN A 569 2.59 29.48 -2.90
C GLN A 569 3.27 30.76 -3.42
N SER A 570 4.34 30.66 -4.22
CA SER A 570 5.05 31.82 -4.76
C SER A 570 5.56 31.63 -6.18
N ASP A 571 6.10 30.46 -6.53
CA ASP A 571 6.85 30.28 -7.79
C ASP A 571 5.94 29.81 -8.95
N ASN A 572 4.86 30.53 -9.20
CA ASN A 572 3.92 30.32 -10.30
C ASN A 572 3.18 31.62 -10.64
N GLU A 573 2.49 31.67 -11.78
CA GLU A 573 1.88 32.91 -12.27
C GLU A 573 0.60 33.29 -11.52
N TRP A 574 -0.29 32.32 -11.26
CA TRP A 574 -1.59 32.60 -10.65
C TRP A 574 -2.14 31.49 -9.74
N ILE A 575 -1.60 30.27 -9.76
CA ILE A 575 -2.04 29.19 -8.84
C ILE A 575 -1.98 29.65 -7.37
N HIS A 576 -0.94 30.40 -7.00
CA HIS A 576 -0.72 30.92 -5.66
C HIS A 576 -1.75 31.96 -5.21
N LEU A 577 -2.40 32.66 -6.17
CA LEU A 577 -3.46 33.62 -5.89
C LEU A 577 -4.79 32.91 -5.60
N TYR A 578 -4.96 31.69 -6.11
CA TYR A 578 -6.18 30.93 -5.93
C TYR A 578 -6.24 30.27 -4.55
N ASN A 579 -7.17 30.72 -3.70
CA ASN A 579 -7.43 30.12 -2.39
C ASN A 579 -6.17 29.98 -1.51
N HIS A 580 -5.25 30.95 -1.58
CA HIS A 580 -3.95 30.93 -0.88
C HIS A 580 -4.07 30.57 0.61
N GLN A 581 -4.95 31.27 1.34
CA GLN A 581 -5.15 31.05 2.77
C GLN A 581 -5.84 29.72 3.07
N TRP A 582 -6.75 29.28 2.21
CA TRP A 582 -7.40 27.98 2.33
C TRP A 582 -6.38 26.83 2.22
N ARG A 583 -5.45 26.92 1.27
CA ARG A 583 -4.33 25.95 1.13
C ARG A 583 -3.50 25.86 2.41
N ASN A 584 -3.17 27.00 3.02
CA ASN A 584 -2.48 27.05 4.32
C ASN A 584 -3.28 26.36 5.43
N GLN A 585 -4.59 26.61 5.50
CA GLN A 585 -5.47 26.01 6.50
C GLN A 585 -5.58 24.48 6.32
N VAL A 586 -5.73 24.00 5.09
CA VAL A 586 -5.83 22.56 4.78
C VAL A 586 -4.54 21.82 5.14
N ALA A 587 -3.39 22.34 4.72
CA ALA A 587 -2.09 21.77 5.08
C ALA A 587 -1.84 21.83 6.59
N GLY A 588 -2.14 22.96 7.24
CA GLY A 588 -2.02 23.13 8.68
C GLY A 588 -2.92 22.20 9.49
N PHE A 589 -4.16 21.95 9.01
CA PHE A 589 -5.06 20.97 9.63
C PHE A 589 -4.50 19.55 9.54
N ALA A 590 -4.03 19.12 8.37
CA ALA A 590 -3.44 17.80 8.19
C ALA A 590 -2.21 17.60 9.07
N LYS A 591 -1.33 18.61 9.15
CA LYS A 591 -0.15 18.59 10.02
C LYS A 591 -0.52 18.48 11.50
N LYS A 592 -1.49 19.29 11.96
CA LYS A 592 -1.99 19.22 13.35
C LYS A 592 -2.62 17.87 13.67
N TRP A 593 -3.38 17.28 12.75
CA TRP A 593 -3.98 15.97 12.94
C TRP A 593 -2.90 14.88 13.06
N GLY A 594 -1.88 14.89 12.19
CA GLY A 594 -0.76 13.93 12.28
C GLY A 594 0.01 14.03 13.60
N GLN A 595 0.12 15.24 14.17
CA GLN A 595 0.80 15.45 15.45
C GLN A 595 0.03 14.95 16.68
N ILE A 596 -1.25 14.56 16.55
CA ILE A 596 -2.02 14.05 17.69
C ILE A 596 -1.46 12.68 18.10
N PRO A 597 -0.98 12.49 19.34
CA PRO A 597 -0.42 11.22 19.78
C PRO A 597 -1.40 10.06 19.58
N VAL A 598 -0.93 8.97 18.97
CA VAL A 598 -1.70 7.75 18.64
C VAL A 598 -2.80 7.94 17.60
N LEU A 599 -3.67 8.93 17.76
CA LEU A 599 -4.78 9.19 16.83
C LEU A 599 -4.31 9.74 15.48
N GLY A 600 -3.16 10.42 15.44
CA GLY A 600 -2.50 10.91 14.23
C GLY A 600 -1.80 9.82 13.44
N TRP A 601 -1.48 8.66 14.04
CA TRP A 601 -0.75 7.58 13.33
C TRP A 601 -1.46 7.07 12.07
N VAL A 602 -2.79 7.17 12.02
CA VAL A 602 -3.57 6.79 10.83
C VAL A 602 -3.34 7.72 9.63
N THR A 603 -2.72 8.89 9.83
CA THR A 603 -2.31 9.79 8.75
C THR A 603 -0.88 9.53 8.29
N HIS A 604 -0.12 8.64 8.95
CA HIS A 604 1.28 8.40 8.64
C HIS A 604 1.51 7.08 7.92
N GLY A 605 2.42 7.09 6.94
CA GLY A 605 2.73 5.91 6.13
C GLY A 605 3.37 4.76 6.93
N ASN A 606 4.19 5.09 7.93
CA ASN A 606 4.96 4.14 8.75
C ASN A 606 4.06 3.17 9.54
N LEU A 607 2.87 3.61 9.97
CA LEU A 607 1.84 2.74 10.55
C LEU A 607 1.46 1.63 9.58
N TYR A 608 1.12 1.99 8.34
CA TYR A 608 0.68 1.03 7.32
C TYR A 608 1.80 0.09 6.90
N VAL A 609 3.03 0.59 6.81
CA VAL A 609 4.23 -0.22 6.53
C VAL A 609 4.43 -1.27 7.62
N THR A 610 4.40 -0.84 8.89
CA THR A 610 4.57 -1.72 10.04
C THR A 610 3.48 -2.79 10.09
N LEU A 611 2.20 -2.40 9.96
CA LEU A 611 1.10 -3.37 9.97
C LEU A 611 1.14 -4.32 8.77
N THR A 612 1.55 -3.85 7.59
CA THR A 612 1.73 -4.71 6.40
C THR A 612 2.84 -5.73 6.63
N LEU A 613 3.96 -5.33 7.24
CA LEU A 613 5.06 -6.24 7.59
C LEU A 613 4.59 -7.32 8.58
N LEU A 614 3.80 -6.94 9.58
CA LEU A 614 3.24 -7.89 10.56
C LEU A 614 2.20 -8.83 9.94
N ILE A 615 1.40 -8.37 8.97
CA ILE A 615 0.51 -9.25 8.19
C ILE A 615 1.33 -10.24 7.36
N GLY A 616 2.39 -9.78 6.67
CA GLY A 616 3.30 -10.65 5.94
C GLY A 616 3.96 -11.70 6.82
N ALA A 617 4.43 -11.30 8.01
CA ALA A 617 4.95 -12.20 9.03
C ALA A 617 3.90 -13.23 9.49
N ALA A 618 2.65 -12.80 9.70
CA ALA A 618 1.56 -13.71 10.04
C ALA A 618 1.30 -14.75 8.92
N GLU A 619 1.31 -14.32 7.66
CA GLU A 619 1.16 -15.19 6.49
C GLU A 619 2.30 -16.22 6.37
N VAL A 620 3.54 -15.84 6.70
CA VAL A 620 4.69 -16.75 6.82
C VAL A 620 4.47 -17.79 7.92
N VAL A 621 4.07 -17.37 9.12
CA VAL A 621 3.81 -18.28 10.25
C VAL A 621 2.63 -19.21 9.96
N LEU A 622 1.62 -18.72 9.25
CA LEU A 622 0.47 -19.50 8.78
C LEU A 622 0.81 -20.39 7.57
N ARG A 623 2.02 -20.27 7.02
CA ARG A 623 2.54 -21.03 5.86
C ARG A 623 1.66 -20.90 4.63
N ARG A 624 1.08 -19.73 4.44
CA ARG A 624 0.25 -19.40 3.27
C ARG A 624 1.13 -18.90 2.13
N TRP A 625 2.13 -19.72 1.75
CA TRP A 625 3.15 -19.40 0.75
C TRP A 625 2.56 -18.89 -0.58
N ARG A 626 1.37 -19.37 -0.93
CA ARG A 626 0.64 -18.89 -2.11
C ARG A 626 0.20 -17.44 -1.94
N SER A 627 -0.47 -17.09 -0.84
CA SER A 627 -0.88 -15.69 -0.58
C SER A 627 0.35 -14.78 -0.51
N LEU A 628 1.35 -15.23 0.24
CA LEU A 628 2.64 -14.55 0.38
C LEU A 628 3.29 -14.25 -0.97
N SER A 629 3.28 -15.19 -1.93
CA SER A 629 3.89 -14.97 -3.26
C SER A 629 3.30 -13.76 -4.00
N TRP A 630 2.04 -13.41 -3.75
CA TRP A 630 1.37 -12.26 -4.35
C TRP A 630 1.57 -10.97 -3.53
N HIS A 631 1.91 -11.09 -2.25
CA HIS A 631 2.23 -9.96 -1.36
C HIS A 631 3.72 -9.60 -1.37
N LEU A 632 4.61 -10.47 -1.85
CA LEU A 632 6.05 -10.22 -1.93
C LEU A 632 6.45 -8.90 -2.65
N PRO A 633 5.72 -8.39 -3.66
CA PRO A 633 5.95 -7.04 -4.19
C PRO A 633 5.88 -5.92 -3.13
N LEU A 634 5.07 -6.07 -2.08
CA LEU A 634 5.01 -5.12 -0.96
C LEU A 634 6.29 -5.15 -0.12
N LEU A 635 6.87 -6.33 0.08
CA LEU A 635 8.15 -6.48 0.78
C LEU A 635 9.29 -5.89 -0.04
N LEU A 636 9.27 -6.08 -1.37
CA LEU A 636 10.26 -5.47 -2.26
C LEU A 636 10.16 -3.94 -2.26
N LEU A 637 8.94 -3.38 -2.18
CA LEU A 637 8.74 -1.93 -1.99
C LEU A 637 9.36 -1.44 -0.68
N MET A 638 9.21 -2.19 0.42
CA MET A 638 9.89 -1.86 1.69
C MET A 638 11.42 -1.89 1.54
N GLY A 639 11.97 -2.83 0.75
CA GLY A 639 13.39 -2.84 0.41
C GLY A 639 13.83 -1.59 -0.37
N VAL A 640 13.04 -1.16 -1.36
CA VAL A 640 13.28 0.10 -2.10
C VAL A 640 13.24 1.31 -1.16
N MET A 641 12.35 1.32 -0.17
CA MET A 641 12.27 2.39 0.83
C MET A 641 13.51 2.48 1.71
N ILE A 642 14.11 1.34 2.10
CA ILE A 642 15.37 1.32 2.86
C ILE A 642 16.51 1.98 2.06
N THR A 643 16.49 1.83 0.73
CA THR A 643 17.47 2.44 -0.18
C THR A 643 17.06 3.82 -0.69
N ALA A 644 15.94 4.38 -0.21
CA ALA A 644 15.46 5.68 -0.63
C ALA A 644 16.37 6.79 -0.08
N PRO A 645 16.53 7.91 -0.80
CA PRO A 645 17.46 8.97 -0.41
C PRO A 645 17.07 9.72 0.87
N ALA A 646 15.83 9.59 1.33
CA ALA A 646 15.34 10.28 2.51
C ALA A 646 14.65 9.28 3.45
N ASN A 647 14.88 9.43 4.75
CA ASN A 647 14.16 8.68 5.78
C ASN A 647 12.73 9.19 5.90
N ASN A 648 11.79 8.29 6.21
CA ASN A 648 10.40 8.59 6.57
C ASN A 648 9.71 9.66 5.69
N PHE A 649 9.94 9.62 4.38
CA PHE A 649 9.24 10.49 3.43
C PHE A 649 7.98 9.76 2.95
N GLU A 650 6.81 10.30 3.32
CA GLU A 650 5.50 9.65 3.14
C GLU A 650 5.19 9.24 1.70
N ARG A 651 5.71 9.97 0.70
CA ARG A 651 5.51 9.65 -0.72
C ARG A 651 5.97 8.24 -1.09
N HIS A 652 7.00 7.72 -0.43
CA HIS A 652 7.55 6.38 -0.70
C HIS A 652 6.67 5.26 -0.12
N MET A 653 5.83 5.59 0.87
CA MET A 653 4.94 4.65 1.55
C MET A 653 3.53 4.57 0.95
N LEU A 654 3.15 5.51 0.07
CA LEU A 654 1.82 5.59 -0.52
C LEU A 654 1.31 4.28 -1.12
N PRO A 655 2.09 3.51 -1.92
CA PRO A 655 1.60 2.27 -2.49
C PRO A 655 1.16 1.26 -1.43
N ILE A 656 1.91 1.16 -0.32
CA ILE A 656 1.62 0.26 0.79
C ILE A 656 0.39 0.75 1.57
N ALA A 657 0.34 2.03 1.90
CA ALA A 657 -0.79 2.63 2.62
C ALA A 657 -2.11 2.45 1.85
N PHE A 658 -2.11 2.67 0.53
CA PHE A 658 -3.32 2.60 -0.28
C PHE A 658 -3.87 1.18 -0.44
N VAL A 659 -3.01 0.16 -0.43
CA VAL A 659 -3.47 -1.24 -0.54
C VAL A 659 -3.75 -1.90 0.80
N PHE A 660 -3.34 -1.30 1.91
CA PHE A 660 -3.45 -1.90 3.25
C PHE A 660 -4.86 -2.38 3.62
N GLY A 661 -5.88 -1.55 3.38
CA GLY A 661 -7.27 -1.92 3.65
C GLY A 661 -7.74 -3.12 2.82
N PHE A 662 -7.26 -3.24 1.59
CA PHE A 662 -7.55 -4.37 0.70
C PHE A 662 -6.80 -5.64 1.13
N LEU A 663 -5.53 -5.51 1.55
CA LEU A 663 -4.74 -6.59 2.14
C LEU A 663 -5.41 -7.17 3.39
N CYS A 664 -5.89 -6.31 4.29
CA CYS A 664 -6.63 -6.74 5.49
C CYS A 664 -7.89 -7.54 5.13
N LEU A 665 -8.63 -7.10 4.10
CA LEU A 665 -9.82 -7.81 3.61
C LEU A 665 -9.46 -9.17 2.98
N GLU A 666 -8.35 -9.27 2.26
CA GLU A 666 -7.85 -10.54 1.73
C GLU A 666 -7.46 -11.51 2.86
N PHE A 667 -6.61 -11.06 3.80
CA PHE A 667 -6.21 -11.83 4.98
C PHE A 667 -7.42 -12.36 5.76
N TRP A 668 -8.44 -11.50 5.94
CA TRP A 668 -9.69 -11.86 6.59
C TRP A 668 -10.46 -12.95 5.84
N ARG A 669 -10.56 -12.85 4.51
CA ARG A 669 -11.25 -13.83 3.65
C ARG A 669 -10.60 -15.19 3.70
N GLU A 670 -9.28 -15.24 3.55
CA GLU A 670 -8.52 -16.49 3.59
C GLU A 670 -8.63 -17.15 4.96
N SER A 671 -8.49 -16.38 6.04
CA SER A 671 -8.66 -16.87 7.41
C SER A 671 -10.06 -17.39 7.71
N ARG A 672 -11.09 -16.80 7.10
CA ARG A 672 -12.46 -17.33 7.19
C ARG A 672 -12.64 -18.62 6.39
N ALA A 673 -12.05 -18.72 5.19
CA ALA A 673 -12.12 -19.92 4.38
C ALA A 673 -11.42 -21.11 5.08
N ALA A 674 -10.24 -20.89 5.66
CA ALA A 674 -9.52 -21.91 6.43
C ALA A 674 -10.34 -22.43 7.63
N ARG A 675 -11.01 -21.52 8.36
CA ARG A 675 -11.92 -21.88 9.46
C ARG A 675 -13.08 -22.76 9.04
N LEU A 676 -13.74 -22.42 7.94
CA LEU A 676 -14.87 -23.19 7.44
C LEU A 676 -14.42 -24.60 7.03
N ALA A 677 -13.29 -24.71 6.32
CA ALA A 677 -12.72 -26.00 5.95
C ALA A 677 -12.33 -26.86 7.18
N ALA A 678 -11.76 -26.25 8.22
CA ALA A 678 -11.41 -26.96 9.45
C ALA A 678 -12.65 -27.48 10.22
N ARG A 679 -13.75 -26.72 10.23
CA ARG A 679 -15.03 -27.16 10.81
C ARG A 679 -15.60 -28.35 10.03
N GLU A 680 -15.69 -28.24 8.70
CA GLU A 680 -16.18 -29.32 7.84
C GLU A 680 -15.37 -30.62 8.03
N ALA A 681 -14.04 -30.53 8.11
CA ALA A 681 -13.17 -31.68 8.36
C ALA A 681 -13.41 -32.32 9.74
N SER A 682 -13.71 -31.52 10.76
CA SER A 682 -14.00 -32.00 12.12
C SER A 682 -15.34 -32.77 12.17
N TYR A 683 -16.37 -32.29 11.46
CA TYR A 683 -17.66 -32.99 11.34
C TYR A 683 -17.56 -34.33 10.59
N VAL A 684 -16.70 -34.42 9.56
CA VAL A 684 -16.48 -35.68 8.82
C VAL A 684 -15.71 -36.70 9.68
N GLY A 685 -14.78 -36.23 10.52
CA GLY A 685 -14.04 -37.09 11.46
C GLY A 685 -14.92 -37.70 12.56
N THR A 686 -15.87 -36.94 13.11
CA THR A 686 -16.83 -37.46 14.11
C THR A 686 -17.86 -38.40 13.49
N SER A 687 -18.30 -38.16 12.25
CA SER A 687 -19.19 -39.04 11.49
C SER A 687 -18.56 -40.41 11.15
N THR A 688 -17.25 -40.45 10.92
CA THR A 688 -16.53 -41.71 10.63
C THR A 688 -16.14 -42.49 11.89
N ALA A 689 -15.90 -41.81 13.02
CA ALA A 689 -15.73 -42.45 14.32
C ALA A 689 -17.05 -43.06 14.87
N GLY A 690 -18.20 -42.45 14.55
CA GLY A 690 -19.53 -42.96 14.92
C GLY A 690 -20.02 -44.20 14.16
N LYS A 691 -19.26 -44.71 13.18
CA LYS A 691 -19.62 -45.94 12.42
C LYS A 691 -18.96 -47.22 12.95
N ARG A 692 -18.17 -47.16 14.03
CA ARG A 692 -17.59 -48.34 14.71
C ARG A 692 -18.02 -48.43 16.17
N ARG A 693 -19.32 -48.45 16.43
CA ARG A 693 -19.99 -49.26 17.47
C ARG A 693 -21.45 -48.81 17.57
N ILE A 694 -22.30 -49.78 17.87
CA ILE A 694 -23.74 -49.73 18.17
C ILE A 694 -24.60 -50.13 16.96
N GLY A 695 -24.98 -51.41 16.98
CA GLY A 695 -26.04 -51.95 16.14
C GLY A 695 -27.40 -51.39 16.54
N GLY A 696 -28.31 -51.39 15.57
CA GLY A 696 -29.75 -51.37 15.80
C GLY A 696 -30.34 -50.12 16.43
N HIS A 697 -30.27 -48.96 15.76
CA HIS A 697 -31.44 -48.09 15.56
C HIS A 697 -31.11 -46.95 14.58
N ARG A 698 -31.99 -46.80 13.59
CA ARG A 698 -31.97 -45.71 12.61
C ARG A 698 -32.46 -44.45 13.30
N ILE A 699 -31.55 -43.56 13.70
CA ILE A 699 -31.91 -42.21 14.17
C ILE A 699 -32.10 -41.32 12.94
N ASP A 700 -33.33 -40.86 12.76
CA ASP A 700 -33.73 -40.03 11.63
C ASP A 700 -33.03 -38.68 11.62
N ARG A 701 -32.70 -38.26 10.40
CA ARG A 701 -31.98 -37.04 10.00
C ARG A 701 -32.67 -35.72 10.40
N GLN A 702 -33.83 -35.78 11.07
CA GLN A 702 -34.70 -34.62 11.36
C GLN A 702 -34.47 -33.97 12.73
N GLN A 703 -33.80 -34.61 13.69
CA GLN A 703 -33.61 -34.03 15.03
C GLN A 703 -32.42 -33.05 15.13
N SER A 704 -31.37 -33.23 14.33
CA SER A 704 -30.22 -32.30 14.29
C SER A 704 -30.56 -30.99 13.58
N ASP A 705 -31.42 -31.03 12.56
CA ASP A 705 -31.89 -29.82 11.87
C ASP A 705 -32.81 -28.97 12.77
N LYS A 706 -33.45 -29.57 13.80
CA LYS A 706 -34.23 -28.84 14.81
C LYS A 706 -33.36 -28.09 15.81
N GLN A 707 -32.28 -28.69 16.32
CA GLN A 707 -31.34 -27.97 17.20
C GLN A 707 -30.57 -26.87 16.46
N ASP A 708 -30.18 -27.11 15.20
CA ASP A 708 -29.57 -26.07 14.36
C ASP A 708 -30.58 -24.99 13.91
N ALA A 709 -31.89 -25.29 13.91
CA ALA A 709 -32.92 -24.28 13.69
C ALA A 709 -33.14 -23.44 14.95
N ASP A 710 -33.11 -24.01 16.14
CA ASP A 710 -33.32 -23.31 17.41
C ASP A 710 -32.13 -22.39 17.77
N GLU A 711 -30.88 -22.79 17.52
CA GLU A 711 -29.72 -21.88 17.66
C GLU A 711 -29.70 -20.78 16.57
N ARG A 712 -30.25 -21.04 15.37
CA ARG A 712 -30.41 -20.04 14.31
C ARG A 712 -31.63 -19.13 14.49
N TYR A 713 -32.62 -19.56 15.27
CA TYR A 713 -33.82 -18.77 15.58
C TYR A 713 -33.55 -17.72 16.65
N LEU A 714 -32.66 -18.02 17.61
CA LEU A 714 -32.26 -17.12 18.69
C LEU A 714 -31.48 -15.88 18.21
N ASP A 715 -30.84 -15.94 17.05
CA ASP A 715 -30.05 -14.82 16.48
C ASP A 715 -30.85 -13.97 15.46
N GLY A 716 -32.16 -14.25 15.27
CA GLY A 716 -32.94 -13.69 14.15
C GLY A 716 -34.39 -13.25 14.41
N ARG A 717 -35.03 -13.62 15.53
CA ARG A 717 -36.36 -13.08 15.92
C ARG A 717 -36.47 -12.92 17.43
N GLN A 718 -36.23 -11.72 17.91
CA GLN A 718 -37.14 -11.14 18.89
C GLN A 718 -37.89 -10.03 18.18
N LEU A 719 -39.02 -10.39 17.58
CA LEU A 719 -40.27 -9.63 17.52
C LEU A 719 -41.28 -10.37 16.63
N ASP A 720 -42.52 -10.34 17.11
CA ASP A 720 -43.76 -10.87 16.55
C ASP A 720 -44.05 -12.35 16.78
N GLY A 721 -44.75 -12.55 17.90
CA GLY A 721 -45.44 -13.76 18.29
C GLY A 721 -46.24 -13.52 19.58
N ARG A 722 -47.24 -12.63 19.55
CA ARG A 722 -48.30 -12.65 20.57
C ARG A 722 -49.44 -13.52 20.06
N GLN A 723 -49.74 -14.55 20.83
CA GLN A 723 -51.00 -15.29 20.82
C GLN A 723 -52.18 -14.30 20.84
N LEU A 724 -53.15 -14.54 19.97
CA LEU A 724 -54.54 -14.10 20.16
C LEU A 724 -55.37 -15.37 20.09
N ASP A 725 -55.56 -15.99 21.26
CA ASP A 725 -56.69 -16.86 21.53
C ASP A 725 -57.79 -16.01 22.18
N GLY A 726 -59.01 -16.14 21.67
CA GLY A 726 -60.26 -15.92 22.41
C GLY A 726 -60.86 -14.51 22.38
N GLN A 727 -61.89 -14.30 21.54
CA GLN A 727 -63.23 -13.93 22.02
C GLN A 727 -64.27 -14.02 20.89
N GLU A 728 -65.13 -15.04 20.99
CA GLU A 728 -66.53 -14.96 20.55
C GLU A 728 -67.23 -13.83 21.32
N LYS A 729 -68.05 -13.02 20.62
CA LYS A 729 -69.45 -12.73 20.97
C LYS A 729 -70.11 -11.76 19.98
N GLU A 730 -71.24 -12.22 19.43
CA GLU A 730 -72.50 -11.52 19.18
C GLU A 730 -72.47 -10.12 18.53
N SER A 731 -72.82 -10.04 17.24
CA SER A 731 -74.15 -9.59 16.74
C SER A 731 -74.11 -9.41 15.23
#